data_AF-A0A364L9L2-F1
#
_entry.id   AF-A0A364L9L2-F1
#
_cell.length_a   1.000
_cell.length_b   1.000
_cell.length_c   1.000
_cell.angle_alpha   90.00
_cell.angle_beta   90.00
_cell.angle_gamma   90.00
#
_symmetry.space_group_name_H-M   'P 1'
#
loop_
_entity.id
_entity.type
_entity.pdbx_description
1 polymer ?
#
loop_
_entity_poly.entity_id
_entity_poly.type
_entity_poly.pdbx_seq_one_letter_code
_entity_poly.pdbx_strand_id
1 'polypeptide(L)'
;MDPLSVTASVIAVIQITSVISTHCMNYVKSARNTKSLILRLVQELGGLQIVLRTLEELTQRGTHVLQNGEDSDAEEKSYLLPTLHKLCQLEYVFEECLRKLEQLERDIMPTSQANLTKKESFLRALHWPLKEAYMRNIMDDINHYISLFSLALTLDETDNILEIREKTFETHSMVKYLHSQKDEEIRREHGEKIVKWLSAPNASFDHTHALRMKTENTGSWLIDNYRYQEWKRTAGSSFWMYGIAGCGKTILSSTVIEDLSKYSSQDMSIAVAYFYFKGDDNDKKSSSGMLRALLKQLFDRGKRTSNVFEQLIEDGDQQASPEQLLSTLRDLISEFRDVYIVLDALDECQDLQDLFDILEEFEKWTVQMHLIFTSRELMNIKDFFESMNMDKISMRLSAEVVKQDIRIYIRDRLRTDRDLKRWRNHPNVQEEIEQPLIEKSDGMFLWVRYQLTSLVRCRNPPGLRQALETMPKGLNNTYAQILSRISDDDFEFAIRILSWLLFSLRPLSIEELAELVALDLKAESFHDIERYWETAEVLNICPNLLTTIEEYDHENGSEPRVLVRLAHISIREYLLSSDILTGNAAMFGIREPNAHALITNCCLMYMPLIKDDAVSAAGESLPLAIYAVENWLYHYEKVPEGMAKIHELALDFFVHKKELMLENKEVDIKNEQVLKDALRAAYLPTVLPKDKAGTTKLLLQFGADFTGDGKFATVLNAASYFGLDDFVQNELYEDVDVNARGGYYETALQAAVAGRHDRHFFEMSRHFWPTRWSRPGYILEQKTPTTVQILLKHGADPNICGGEVGSSLLASCYNGDLPCVKLLLAQGADPTYGVNGNDDWKKSCLAAACRSADIRIVKLLMDYGARADSSMALCSAVRSKDIEIIRHLLENGANPNSERYQDETPLQIACSNEQPKVVELLLQYGASISSGGGRFGFPLQLTAATFGSVETLKVLVANGANVNQRGGAFGTSLHTAAHFGDVEMVDYLISQGADIHAEGVMFKSALRHALGNAYTDIFVLLLKKGADMQTPGGRYGETLRQILAAVPENKSEIWFKTFESANPQFPSEYLCAVVKKGDSWQDIDNIVVDDRGNVTGTEASKWDCVLTHKSD
;
A
#
# COMPACT_ATOMS: atom_id res chain seq x y z
N MET A 1 -6.21 42.74 -57.23
CA MET A 1 -7.69 42.79 -57.09
C MET A 1 -8.17 41.90 -55.93
N ASP A 2 -9.50 41.80 -55.74
CA ASP A 2 -10.21 40.79 -54.94
C ASP A 2 -9.96 39.36 -55.49
N PRO A 3 -9.70 38.33 -54.65
CA PRO A 3 -9.58 36.92 -55.03
C PRO A 3 -10.64 36.38 -56.01
N LEU A 4 -11.86 36.91 -55.97
CA LEU A 4 -12.92 36.57 -56.92
C LEU A 4 -12.58 36.94 -58.37
N SER A 5 -11.84 38.04 -58.56
CA SER A 5 -11.45 38.51 -59.89
C SER A 5 -10.35 37.65 -60.51
N VAL A 6 -9.40 37.17 -59.70
CA VAL A 6 -8.35 36.24 -60.18
C VAL A 6 -8.97 34.91 -60.59
N THR A 7 -9.91 34.39 -59.80
CA THR A 7 -10.67 33.17 -60.11
C THR A 7 -11.39 33.31 -61.46
N ALA A 8 -12.05 34.44 -61.70
CA ALA A 8 -12.71 34.73 -62.97
C ALA A 8 -11.73 34.77 -64.16
N SER A 9 -10.55 35.37 -63.98
CA SER A 9 -9.50 35.43 -65.00
C SER A 9 -8.95 34.05 -65.36
N VAL A 10 -8.72 33.18 -64.37
CA VAL A 10 -8.26 31.79 -64.59
C VAL A 10 -9.30 31.01 -65.41
N ILE A 11 -10.58 31.11 -65.02
CA ILE A 11 -11.68 30.44 -65.73
C ILE A 11 -11.78 30.91 -67.18
N ALA A 12 -11.65 32.23 -67.44
CA ALA A 12 -11.71 32.78 -68.79
C ALA A 12 -10.60 32.21 -69.69
N VAL A 13 -9.36 32.09 -69.17
CA VAL A 13 -8.24 31.50 -69.92
C VAL A 13 -8.46 30.00 -70.18
N ILE A 14 -9.01 29.25 -69.22
CA ILE A 14 -9.34 27.82 -69.40
C ILE A 14 -10.40 27.63 -70.49
N GLN A 15 -11.41 28.50 -70.54
CA GLN A 15 -12.47 28.42 -71.53
C GLN A 15 -11.91 28.67 -72.94
N ILE A 16 -11.12 29.72 -73.12
CA ILE A 16 -10.61 30.05 -74.45
C ILE A 16 -9.58 29.04 -74.96
N THR A 17 -8.71 28.51 -74.10
CA THR A 17 -7.76 27.45 -74.48
C THR A 17 -8.48 26.18 -74.95
N SER A 18 -9.60 25.82 -74.31
CA SER A 18 -10.46 24.70 -74.72
C SER A 18 -11.10 24.92 -76.09
N VAL A 19 -11.60 26.15 -76.34
CA VAL A 19 -12.19 26.54 -77.63
C VAL A 19 -11.14 26.48 -78.75
N ILE A 20 -9.96 27.08 -78.54
CA ILE A 20 -8.86 27.05 -79.51
C ILE A 20 -8.40 25.62 -79.79
N SER A 21 -8.26 24.79 -78.76
CA SER A 21 -7.87 23.38 -78.91
C SER A 21 -8.87 22.61 -79.77
N THR A 22 -10.17 22.84 -79.56
CA THR A 22 -11.25 22.24 -80.35
C THR A 22 -11.18 22.68 -81.82
N HIS A 23 -10.94 23.97 -82.08
CA HIS A 23 -10.76 24.48 -83.44
C HIS A 23 -9.51 23.91 -84.12
N CYS A 24 -8.39 23.84 -83.41
CA CYS A 24 -7.15 23.22 -83.91
C CYS A 24 -7.38 21.75 -84.31
N MET A 25 -8.07 20.98 -83.47
CA MET A 25 -8.37 19.56 -83.74
C MET A 25 -9.27 19.34 -84.97
N ASN A 26 -10.13 20.31 -85.31
CA ASN A 26 -10.91 20.26 -86.54
C ASN A 26 -10.02 20.42 -87.79
N TYR A 27 -8.98 21.25 -87.74
CA TYR A 27 -8.02 21.43 -88.84
C TYR A 27 -7.01 20.27 -88.96
N VAL A 28 -6.72 19.53 -87.88
CA VAL A 28 -5.87 18.32 -87.91
C VAL A 28 -6.40 17.27 -88.90
N LYS A 29 -7.72 17.22 -89.11
CA LYS A 29 -8.38 16.29 -90.05
C LYS A 29 -8.18 16.70 -91.51
N SER A 30 -7.99 17.99 -91.81
CA SER A 30 -7.95 18.52 -93.19
C SER A 30 -6.57 18.95 -93.67
N ALA A 31 -5.65 19.37 -92.80
CA ALA A 31 -4.33 19.92 -93.18
C ALA A 31 -3.16 18.90 -93.03
N ARG A 32 -2.81 18.18 -94.10
CA ARG A 32 -1.76 17.13 -94.06
C ARG A 32 -0.34 17.63 -93.79
N ASN A 33 0.07 18.78 -94.35
CA ASN A 33 1.46 19.26 -94.28
C ASN A 33 1.82 19.99 -92.97
N THR A 34 0.82 20.46 -92.21
CA THR A 34 1.02 21.26 -90.99
C THR A 34 0.58 20.53 -89.72
N LYS A 35 0.20 19.24 -89.86
CA LYS A 35 -0.41 18.41 -88.82
C LYS A 35 0.44 18.32 -87.55
N SER A 36 1.77 18.18 -87.69
CA SER A 36 2.68 18.06 -86.54
C SER A 36 2.75 19.32 -85.69
N LEU A 37 2.76 20.51 -86.33
CA LEU A 37 2.78 21.81 -85.64
C LEU A 37 1.46 22.10 -84.95
N ILE A 38 0.32 21.74 -85.56
CA ILE A 38 -1.01 21.90 -84.94
C ILE A 38 -1.14 21.00 -83.72
N LEU A 39 -0.71 19.73 -83.82
CA LEU A 39 -0.72 18.80 -82.68
C LEU A 39 0.18 19.29 -81.54
N ARG A 40 1.34 19.88 -81.86
CA ARG A 40 2.22 20.46 -80.84
C ARG A 40 1.58 21.67 -80.16
N LEU A 41 0.95 22.58 -80.90
CA LEU A 41 0.19 23.69 -80.31
C LEU A 41 -0.93 23.21 -79.37
N VAL A 42 -1.66 22.16 -79.75
CA VAL A 42 -2.69 21.54 -78.88
C VAL A 42 -2.06 20.94 -77.62
N GLN A 43 -0.87 20.35 -77.72
CA GLN A 43 -0.15 19.82 -76.56
C GLN A 43 0.28 20.93 -75.60
N GLU A 44 0.83 22.05 -76.11
CA GLU A 44 1.21 23.19 -75.27
C GLU A 44 -0.02 23.85 -74.61
N LEU A 45 -1.13 24.00 -75.35
CA LEU A 45 -2.41 24.48 -74.79
C LEU A 45 -2.95 23.53 -73.71
N GLY A 46 -2.78 22.21 -73.89
CA GLY A 46 -3.11 21.21 -72.88
C GLY A 46 -2.24 21.33 -71.63
N GLY A 47 -0.93 21.58 -71.78
CA GLY A 47 -0.03 21.85 -70.67
C GLY A 47 -0.44 23.08 -69.87
N LEU A 48 -0.80 24.16 -70.56
CA LEU A 48 -1.32 25.37 -69.93
C LEU A 48 -2.63 25.12 -69.18
N GLN A 49 -3.54 24.33 -69.77
CA GLN A 49 -4.82 23.99 -69.15
C GLN A 49 -4.67 23.18 -67.85
N ILE A 50 -3.68 22.28 -67.77
CA ILE A 50 -3.39 21.51 -66.56
C ILE A 50 -2.98 22.44 -65.42
N VAL A 51 -2.00 23.32 -65.66
CA VAL A 51 -1.51 24.27 -64.65
C VAL A 51 -2.62 25.22 -64.21
N LEU A 52 -3.43 25.71 -65.15
CA LEU A 52 -4.55 26.60 -64.84
C LEU A 52 -5.66 25.92 -64.04
N ARG A 53 -5.95 24.64 -64.26
CA ARG A 53 -6.95 23.89 -63.46
C ARG A 53 -6.47 23.69 -62.03
N THR A 54 -5.19 23.41 -61.83
CA THR A 54 -4.61 23.34 -60.48
C THR A 54 -4.73 24.68 -59.77
N LEU A 55 -4.53 25.80 -60.48
CA LEU A 55 -4.75 27.14 -59.94
C LEU A 55 -6.24 27.45 -59.70
N GLU A 56 -7.14 26.98 -60.55
CA GLU A 56 -8.60 27.11 -60.37
C GLU A 56 -9.06 26.44 -59.07
N GLU A 57 -8.63 25.20 -58.81
CA GLU A 57 -8.97 24.48 -57.58
C GLU A 57 -8.47 25.20 -56.32
N LEU A 58 -7.24 25.74 -56.36
CA LEU A 58 -6.65 26.48 -55.25
C LEU A 58 -7.36 27.82 -54.99
N THR A 59 -7.67 28.58 -56.05
CA THR A 59 -8.39 29.86 -55.94
C THR A 59 -9.83 29.67 -55.45
N GLN A 60 -10.54 28.63 -55.91
CA GLN A 60 -11.89 28.30 -55.46
C GLN A 60 -11.95 27.93 -53.98
N ARG A 61 -11.01 27.11 -53.49
CA ARG A 61 -10.87 26.79 -52.06
C ARG A 61 -10.63 28.06 -51.23
N GLY A 62 -9.75 28.94 -51.69
CA GLY A 62 -9.48 30.23 -51.06
C GLY A 62 -10.69 31.15 -50.96
N THR A 63 -11.51 31.24 -52.01
CA THR A 63 -12.74 32.06 -51.99
C THR A 63 -13.81 31.51 -51.06
N HIS A 64 -13.91 30.19 -50.90
CA HIS A 64 -14.88 29.55 -50.00
C HIS A 64 -14.55 29.83 -48.52
N VAL A 65 -13.26 29.83 -48.16
CA VAL A 65 -12.75 30.16 -46.82
C VAL A 65 -12.99 31.64 -46.45
N LEU A 66 -12.90 32.55 -47.43
CA LEU A 66 -13.16 33.99 -47.24
C LEU A 66 -14.66 34.32 -47.12
N GLN A 67 -15.54 33.55 -47.77
CA GLN A 67 -16.99 33.78 -47.74
C GLN A 67 -17.70 33.19 -46.51
N ASN A 68 -17.16 32.12 -45.91
CA ASN A 68 -17.80 31.40 -44.79
C ASN A 68 -17.16 31.69 -43.41
N GLY A 69 -16.30 32.71 -43.34
CA GLY A 69 -15.37 32.86 -42.24
C GLY A 69 -15.90 33.55 -40.99
N GLU A 70 -16.81 32.94 -40.23
CA GLU A 70 -17.03 33.29 -38.81
C GLU A 70 -16.72 32.18 -37.80
N ASP A 71 -16.50 30.90 -38.17
CA ASP A 71 -16.17 29.88 -37.16
C ASP A 71 -15.06 28.89 -37.53
N SER A 72 -14.12 28.78 -36.60
CA SER A 72 -13.16 27.69 -36.29
C SER A 72 -11.86 27.45 -37.09
N ASP A 73 -11.72 27.72 -38.38
CA ASP A 73 -10.46 27.36 -39.09
C ASP A 73 -9.52 28.57 -39.31
N ALA A 74 -8.86 29.00 -38.24
CA ALA A 74 -7.85 30.07 -38.29
C ALA A 74 -6.54 29.61 -38.99
N GLU A 75 -6.24 28.32 -38.97
CA GLU A 75 -5.04 27.77 -39.61
C GLU A 75 -5.17 27.70 -41.14
N GLU A 76 -6.28 27.19 -41.70
CA GLU A 76 -6.51 27.17 -43.16
C GLU A 76 -6.54 28.57 -43.79
N LYS A 77 -7.09 29.56 -43.08
CA LYS A 77 -7.08 30.98 -43.50
C LYS A 77 -5.66 31.54 -43.66
N SER A 78 -4.71 31.08 -42.85
CA SER A 78 -3.31 31.54 -42.88
C SER A 78 -2.55 31.01 -44.10
N TYR A 79 -2.74 29.74 -44.45
CA TYR A 79 -2.06 29.09 -45.58
C TYR A 79 -2.50 29.61 -46.96
N LEU A 80 -3.77 29.94 -47.14
CA LEU A 80 -4.32 30.38 -48.44
C LEU A 80 -4.02 31.86 -48.77
N LEU A 81 -3.77 32.71 -47.77
CA LEU A 81 -3.61 34.16 -47.94
C LEU A 81 -2.36 34.58 -48.76
N PRO A 82 -1.15 34.03 -48.52
CA PRO A 82 0.07 34.42 -49.24
C PRO A 82 0.03 34.05 -50.72
N THR A 83 -0.53 32.89 -51.04
CA THR A 83 -0.62 32.35 -52.41
C THR A 83 -1.65 33.09 -53.24
N LEU A 84 -2.82 33.39 -52.66
CA LEU A 84 -3.80 34.30 -53.28
C LEU A 84 -3.20 35.70 -53.50
N HIS A 85 -2.41 36.21 -52.55
CA HIS A 85 -1.79 37.53 -52.68
C HIS A 85 -0.77 37.60 -53.83
N LYS A 86 0.05 36.55 -54.02
CA LYS A 86 0.99 36.44 -55.16
C LYS A 86 0.27 36.23 -56.49
N LEU A 87 -0.81 35.44 -56.52
CA LEU A 87 -1.63 35.28 -57.72
C LEU A 87 -2.33 36.59 -58.14
N CYS A 88 -2.76 37.39 -57.17
CA CYS A 88 -3.25 38.76 -57.41
C CYS A 88 -2.18 39.70 -57.99
N GLN A 89 -0.88 39.44 -57.79
CA GLN A 89 0.20 40.22 -58.41
C GLN A 89 0.47 39.80 -59.87
N LEU A 90 0.05 38.59 -60.26
CA LEU A 90 0.19 38.05 -61.62
C LEU A 90 -1.02 38.33 -62.53
N GLU A 91 -1.96 39.15 -62.07
CA GLU A 91 -3.20 39.52 -62.76
C GLU A 91 -2.97 40.03 -64.19
N TYR A 92 -1.97 40.91 -64.36
CA TYR A 92 -1.55 41.41 -65.68
C TYR A 92 -1.12 40.28 -66.62
N VAL A 93 -0.48 39.23 -66.11
CA VAL A 93 -0.01 38.08 -66.88
C VAL A 93 -1.20 37.23 -67.36
N PHE A 94 -2.24 37.07 -66.54
CA PHE A 94 -3.48 36.40 -66.96
C PHE A 94 -4.21 37.19 -68.05
N GLU A 95 -4.32 38.51 -67.91
CA GLU A 95 -4.93 39.36 -68.94
C GLU A 95 -4.14 39.38 -70.26
N GLU A 96 -2.80 39.37 -70.17
CA GLU A 96 -1.93 39.30 -71.34
C GLU A 96 -2.07 37.94 -72.05
N CYS A 97 -2.07 36.85 -71.28
CA CYS A 97 -2.30 35.50 -71.78
C CYS A 97 -3.67 35.38 -72.46
N LEU A 98 -4.73 35.89 -71.83
CA LEU A 98 -6.08 35.90 -72.39
C LEU A 98 -6.13 36.67 -73.71
N ARG A 99 -5.56 37.89 -73.76
CA ARG A 99 -5.51 38.71 -74.98
C ARG A 99 -4.79 38.02 -76.13
N LYS A 100 -3.65 37.36 -75.86
CA LYS A 100 -2.90 36.63 -76.88
C LYS A 100 -3.68 35.40 -77.38
N LEU A 101 -4.39 34.70 -76.50
CA LEU A 101 -5.23 33.56 -76.88
C LEU A 101 -6.48 33.98 -77.65
N GLU A 102 -7.13 35.09 -77.30
CA GLU A 102 -8.24 35.66 -78.08
C GLU A 102 -7.80 36.12 -79.47
N GLN A 103 -6.59 36.66 -79.58
CA GLN A 103 -6.00 37.01 -80.86
C GLN A 103 -5.73 35.73 -81.68
N LEU A 104 -5.18 34.69 -81.05
CA LEU A 104 -4.98 33.38 -81.68
C LEU A 104 -6.29 32.76 -82.16
N GLU A 105 -7.35 32.82 -81.35
CA GLU A 105 -8.68 32.34 -81.74
C GLU A 105 -9.20 33.08 -82.97
N ARG A 106 -9.10 34.42 -82.98
CA ARG A 106 -9.46 35.27 -84.13
C ARG A 106 -8.61 35.00 -85.37
N ASP A 107 -7.35 34.67 -85.21
CA ASP A 107 -6.46 34.38 -86.34
C ASP A 107 -6.70 32.96 -86.90
N ILE A 108 -7.26 32.05 -86.10
CA ILE A 108 -7.73 30.72 -86.52
C ILE A 108 -9.17 30.78 -87.10
N MET A 109 -9.98 31.76 -86.71
CA MET A 109 -11.38 31.96 -87.11
C MET A 109 -11.63 33.30 -87.81
N PRO A 110 -12.02 33.33 -89.10
CA PRO A 110 -12.43 34.59 -89.72
C PRO A 110 -13.82 35.02 -89.23
N THR A 111 -13.90 36.16 -88.53
CA THR A 111 -15.15 36.84 -88.18
C THR A 111 -15.81 37.46 -89.41
N SER A 112 -16.95 36.87 -89.82
CA SER A 112 -18.10 37.46 -90.53
C SER A 112 -18.64 36.50 -91.60
N GLN A 113 -19.72 35.83 -91.25
CA GLN A 113 -20.60 35.13 -92.18
C GLN A 113 -21.43 36.16 -92.96
N ALA A 114 -20.89 36.68 -94.06
CA ALA A 114 -21.71 37.35 -95.07
C ALA A 114 -21.18 37.01 -96.47
N ASN A 115 -21.92 36.12 -97.16
CA ASN A 115 -21.79 35.77 -98.58
C ASN A 115 -20.53 35.00 -99.02
N LEU A 116 -20.42 33.72 -98.62
CA LEU A 116 -19.49 32.76 -99.24
C LEU A 116 -20.26 31.55 -99.79
N THR A 117 -19.88 31.09 -100.98
CA THR A 117 -20.48 29.89 -101.60
C THR A 117 -19.99 28.60 -100.93
N LYS A 118 -20.79 27.51 -100.97
CA LYS A 118 -20.43 26.19 -100.39
C LYS A 118 -19.06 25.64 -100.85
N LYS A 119 -18.54 26.10 -101.99
CA LYS A 119 -17.25 25.69 -102.55
C LYS A 119 -16.07 26.47 -101.93
N GLU A 120 -16.28 27.73 -101.58
CA GLU A 120 -15.27 28.60 -100.96
C GLU A 120 -15.10 28.31 -99.46
N SER A 121 -16.19 27.95 -98.76
CA SER A 121 -16.10 27.48 -97.37
C SER A 121 -15.37 26.13 -97.27
N PHE A 122 -15.57 25.23 -98.26
CA PHE A 122 -14.88 23.95 -98.33
C PHE A 122 -13.39 24.10 -98.63
N LEU A 123 -13.00 24.98 -99.57
CA LEU A 123 -11.60 25.26 -99.88
C LEU A 123 -10.86 25.97 -98.73
N ARG A 124 -11.52 26.86 -97.97
CA ARG A 124 -10.94 27.47 -96.76
C ARG A 124 -10.82 26.48 -95.59
N ALA A 125 -11.74 25.52 -95.45
CA ALA A 125 -11.65 24.46 -94.44
C ALA A 125 -10.48 23.47 -94.66
N LEU A 126 -9.85 23.51 -95.84
CA LEU A 126 -8.77 22.62 -96.25
C LEU A 126 -7.35 23.20 -96.05
N HIS A 127 -7.21 24.49 -95.75
CA HIS A 127 -5.91 25.13 -95.61
C HIS A 127 -5.78 25.85 -94.27
N TRP A 128 -4.73 25.51 -93.51
CA TRP A 128 -4.42 26.15 -92.24
C TRP A 128 -4.04 27.63 -92.44
N PRO A 129 -4.56 28.58 -91.64
CA PRO A 129 -4.41 30.02 -91.88
C PRO A 129 -3.10 30.63 -91.36
N LEU A 130 -2.42 30.01 -90.39
CA LEU A 130 -1.24 30.61 -89.73
C LEU A 130 0.08 30.18 -90.37
N LYS A 131 1.04 31.11 -90.42
CA LYS A 131 2.43 30.83 -90.84
C LYS A 131 3.20 30.09 -89.73
N GLU A 132 4.16 29.25 -90.11
CA GLU A 132 4.96 28.46 -89.16
C GLU A 132 5.73 29.31 -88.14
N ALA A 133 6.36 30.40 -88.56
CA ALA A 133 7.09 31.30 -87.66
C ALA A 133 6.18 31.94 -86.60
N TYR A 134 4.93 32.26 -86.96
CA TYR A 134 3.96 32.81 -86.04
C TYR A 134 3.49 31.77 -85.01
N MET A 135 3.26 30.52 -85.45
CA MET A 135 2.91 29.42 -84.53
C MET A 135 4.02 29.13 -83.51
N ARG A 136 5.29 29.20 -83.92
CA ARG A 136 6.42 29.00 -83.00
C ARG A 136 6.46 30.07 -81.90
N ASN A 137 6.31 31.34 -82.27
CA ASN A 137 6.25 32.44 -81.29
C ASN A 137 5.11 32.26 -80.29
N ILE A 138 3.93 31.83 -80.74
CA ILE A 138 2.80 31.56 -79.84
C ILE A 138 3.08 30.38 -78.91
N MET A 139 3.70 29.32 -79.40
CA MET A 139 4.08 28.18 -78.55
C MET A 139 5.12 28.57 -77.50
N ASP A 140 6.05 29.45 -77.84
CA ASP A 140 7.04 29.99 -76.90
C ASP A 140 6.36 30.88 -75.84
N ASP A 141 5.40 31.72 -76.25
CA ASP A 141 4.57 32.52 -75.33
C ASP A 141 3.77 31.62 -74.36
N ILE A 142 3.11 30.57 -74.87
CA ILE A 142 2.35 29.61 -74.03
C ILE A 142 3.28 28.91 -73.04
N ASN A 143 4.46 28.47 -73.46
CA ASN A 143 5.46 27.85 -72.58
C ASN A 143 5.98 28.82 -71.51
N HIS A 144 6.13 30.09 -71.86
CA HIS A 144 6.49 31.13 -70.90
C HIS A 144 5.41 31.27 -69.82
N TYR A 145 4.13 31.30 -70.20
CA TYR A 145 3.02 31.33 -69.24
C TYR A 145 2.94 30.08 -68.37
N ILE A 146 3.12 28.87 -68.94
CA ILE A 146 3.20 27.61 -68.18
C ILE A 146 4.30 27.69 -67.10
N SER A 147 5.47 28.21 -67.46
CA SER A 147 6.62 28.31 -66.55
C SER A 147 6.36 29.30 -65.41
N LEU A 148 5.76 30.46 -65.71
CA LEU A 148 5.42 31.47 -64.71
C LEU A 148 4.36 30.98 -63.72
N PHE A 149 3.31 30.32 -64.22
CA PHE A 149 2.27 29.76 -63.37
C PHE A 149 2.75 28.57 -62.53
N SER A 150 3.66 27.74 -63.08
CA SER A 150 4.27 26.62 -62.33
C SER A 150 5.19 27.11 -61.21
N LEU A 151 5.96 28.18 -61.44
CA LEU A 151 6.82 28.78 -60.41
C LEU A 151 6.02 29.29 -59.21
N ALA A 152 4.84 29.87 -59.46
CA ALA A 152 3.93 30.33 -58.41
C ALA A 152 3.44 29.17 -57.52
N LEU A 153 3.17 27.99 -58.11
CA LEU A 153 2.77 26.79 -57.37
C LEU A 153 3.90 26.20 -56.52
N THR A 154 5.14 26.17 -57.03
CA THR A 154 6.29 25.59 -56.29
C THR A 154 6.69 26.39 -55.04
N LEU A 155 6.44 27.70 -55.02
CA LEU A 155 6.74 28.53 -53.85
C LEU A 155 5.79 28.23 -52.66
N ASP A 156 4.55 27.87 -52.94
CA ASP A 156 3.54 27.49 -51.94
C ASP A 156 3.90 26.16 -51.25
N GLU A 157 4.37 25.18 -52.02
CA GLU A 157 4.84 23.89 -51.50
C GLU A 157 6.03 24.05 -50.53
N THR A 158 6.93 25.00 -50.78
CA THR A 158 8.11 25.22 -49.93
C THR A 158 7.81 25.91 -48.60
N ASP A 159 6.86 26.84 -48.56
CA ASP A 159 6.47 27.52 -47.31
C ASP A 159 5.71 26.56 -46.38
N ASN A 160 4.83 25.72 -46.92
CA ASN A 160 4.12 24.68 -46.16
C ASN A 160 5.08 23.68 -45.48
N ILE A 161 6.17 23.29 -46.16
CA ILE A 161 7.17 22.36 -45.60
C ILE A 161 7.95 22.98 -44.42
N LEU A 162 8.22 24.28 -44.47
CA LEU A 162 8.93 24.99 -43.39
C LEU A 162 8.05 25.11 -42.15
N GLU A 163 6.75 25.40 -42.31
CA GLU A 163 5.82 25.52 -41.19
C GLU A 163 5.51 24.16 -40.53
N ILE A 164 5.38 23.10 -41.33
CA ILE A 164 5.27 21.72 -40.81
C ILE A 164 6.49 21.39 -39.95
N ARG A 165 7.71 21.75 -40.37
CA ARG A 165 8.94 21.51 -39.59
C ARG A 165 8.92 22.25 -38.25
N GLU A 166 8.43 23.48 -38.22
CA GLU A 166 8.34 24.29 -37.00
C GLU A 166 7.33 23.70 -36.02
N LYS A 167 6.11 23.35 -36.48
CA LYS A 167 5.10 22.66 -35.68
C LYS A 167 5.55 21.27 -35.21
N THR A 168 6.32 20.53 -36.02
CA THR A 168 6.91 19.24 -35.63
C THR A 168 7.93 19.41 -34.49
N PHE A 169 8.70 20.52 -34.50
CA PHE A 169 9.67 20.81 -33.44
C PHE A 169 8.97 21.19 -32.12
N GLU A 170 7.89 21.97 -32.19
CA GLU A 170 7.08 22.34 -31.03
C GLU A 170 6.38 21.13 -30.41
N THR A 171 5.75 20.28 -31.24
CA THR A 171 5.13 19.03 -30.78
C THR A 171 6.17 18.08 -30.17
N HIS A 172 7.36 17.95 -30.74
CA HIS A 172 8.44 17.15 -30.14
C HIS A 172 8.89 17.69 -28.77
N SER A 173 8.91 19.02 -28.61
CA SER A 173 9.24 19.67 -27.34
C SER A 173 8.13 19.48 -26.29
N MET A 174 6.86 19.59 -26.69
CA MET A 174 5.70 19.32 -25.83
C MET A 174 5.64 17.84 -25.41
N VAL A 175 5.92 16.91 -26.33
CA VAL A 175 5.99 15.48 -26.03
C VAL A 175 7.09 15.18 -25.01
N LYS A 176 8.27 15.80 -25.13
CA LYS A 176 9.34 15.69 -24.12
C LYS A 176 8.91 16.24 -22.75
N TYR A 177 8.19 17.35 -22.73
CA TYR A 177 7.64 17.92 -21.50
C TYR A 177 6.60 16.99 -20.84
N LEU A 178 5.69 16.41 -21.63
CA LEU A 178 4.70 15.46 -21.14
C LEU A 178 5.32 14.15 -20.65
N HIS A 179 6.38 13.64 -21.30
CA HIS A 179 7.13 12.49 -20.79
C HIS A 179 7.81 12.82 -19.46
N SER A 180 8.42 14.01 -19.32
CA SER A 180 9.00 14.45 -18.06
C SER A 180 7.97 14.53 -16.93
N GLN A 181 6.76 15.04 -17.22
CA GLN A 181 5.65 15.12 -16.25
C GLN A 181 5.15 13.72 -15.86
N LYS A 182 4.95 12.84 -16.85
CA LYS A 182 4.54 11.44 -16.61
C LYS A 182 5.57 10.69 -15.77
N ASP A 183 6.86 10.88 -16.05
CA ASP A 183 7.93 10.26 -15.28
C ASP A 183 8.01 10.83 -13.86
N GLU A 184 7.71 12.11 -13.63
CA GLU A 184 7.60 12.70 -12.29
C GLU A 184 6.42 12.14 -11.50
N GLU A 185 5.28 11.92 -12.17
CA GLU A 185 4.08 11.36 -11.56
C GLU A 185 4.25 9.90 -11.14
N ILE A 186 4.81 9.06 -12.02
CA ILE A 186 5.16 7.66 -11.70
C ILE A 186 6.15 7.60 -10.53
N ARG A 187 7.15 8.50 -10.50
CA ARG A 187 8.11 8.59 -9.38
C ARG A 187 7.43 8.98 -8.06
N ARG A 188 6.44 9.88 -8.11
CA ARG A 188 5.67 10.29 -6.92
C ARG A 188 4.85 9.13 -6.36
N GLU A 189 4.11 8.43 -7.22
CA GLU A 189 3.31 7.27 -6.82
C GLU A 189 4.18 6.13 -6.26
N HIS A 190 5.34 5.89 -6.87
CA HIS A 190 6.30 4.90 -6.36
C HIS A 190 6.88 5.30 -5.00
N GLY A 191 7.25 6.57 -4.82
CA GLY A 191 7.71 7.09 -3.53
C GLY A 191 6.64 6.99 -2.43
N GLU A 192 5.37 7.23 -2.75
CA GLU A 192 4.26 7.07 -1.79
C GLU A 192 4.07 5.61 -1.37
N LYS A 193 4.26 4.65 -2.29
CA LYS A 193 4.24 3.22 -1.98
C LYS A 193 5.38 2.82 -1.03
N ILE A 194 6.61 3.28 -1.28
CA ILE A 194 7.78 3.03 -0.40
C ILE A 194 7.53 3.57 1.00
N VAL A 195 7.06 4.83 1.11
CA VAL A 195 6.79 5.47 2.41
C VAL A 195 5.69 4.73 3.18
N LYS A 196 4.64 4.27 2.49
CA LYS A 196 3.57 3.47 3.09
C LYS A 196 4.07 2.10 3.55
N TRP A 197 4.90 1.44 2.74
CA TRP A 197 5.47 0.13 3.05
C TRP A 197 6.40 0.17 4.28
N LEU A 198 7.30 1.17 4.35
CA LEU A 198 8.19 1.33 5.52
C LEU A 198 7.40 1.46 6.83
N SER A 199 6.17 2.01 6.81
CA SER A 199 5.33 2.23 8.00
C SER A 199 6.12 2.90 9.15
N ALA A 200 6.94 3.89 8.79
CA ALA A 200 7.96 4.42 9.68
C ALA A 200 7.38 5.29 10.79
N PRO A 201 7.85 5.15 12.05
CA PRO A 201 7.41 5.99 13.16
C PRO A 201 7.67 7.49 12.90
N ASN A 202 6.74 8.34 13.33
CA ASN A 202 6.85 9.78 13.08
C ASN A 202 7.71 10.50 14.14
N ALA A 203 9.01 10.67 13.83
CA ALA A 203 9.96 11.41 14.68
C ALA A 203 9.76 12.95 14.66
N SER A 204 9.09 13.50 13.64
CA SER A 204 8.93 14.96 13.49
C SER A 204 8.02 15.57 14.56
N PHE A 205 7.06 14.79 15.08
CA PHE A 205 6.19 15.20 16.17
C PHE A 205 7.00 15.49 17.44
N ASP A 206 7.95 14.61 17.78
CA ASP A 206 8.78 14.74 18.99
C ASP A 206 9.75 15.91 18.86
N HIS A 207 10.34 16.07 17.68
CA HIS A 207 11.16 17.22 17.38
C HIS A 207 10.39 18.55 17.54
N THR A 208 9.19 18.63 16.96
CA THR A 208 8.32 19.80 17.07
C THR A 208 7.89 20.05 18.52
N HIS A 209 7.59 18.99 19.27
CA HIS A 209 7.26 19.08 20.68
C HIS A 209 8.43 19.62 21.51
N ALA A 210 9.65 19.11 21.28
CA ALA A 210 10.87 19.59 21.92
C ALA A 210 11.13 21.07 21.62
N LEU A 211 10.94 21.52 20.37
CA LEU A 211 11.06 22.93 19.99
C LEU A 211 10.04 23.82 20.71
N ARG A 212 8.80 23.38 20.84
CA ARG A 212 7.76 24.13 21.59
C ARG A 212 8.09 24.27 23.08
N MET A 213 8.78 23.28 23.64
CA MET A 213 9.18 23.26 25.04
C MET A 213 10.48 24.05 25.30
N LYS A 214 11.29 24.30 24.26
CA LYS A 214 12.54 25.04 24.33
C LYS A 214 12.29 26.52 24.66
N THR A 215 13.00 27.05 25.66
CA THR A 215 13.06 28.49 25.92
C THR A 215 14.08 29.15 25.00
N GLU A 216 13.76 30.32 24.47
CA GLU A 216 14.64 31.08 23.57
C GLU A 216 16.04 31.28 24.18
N ASN A 217 17.09 31.18 23.35
CA ASN A 217 18.51 31.28 23.72
C ASN A 217 19.11 30.13 24.55
N THR A 218 18.32 29.15 25.03
CA THR A 218 18.85 27.95 25.67
C THR A 218 19.54 27.01 24.66
N GLY A 219 20.57 26.28 25.09
CA GLY A 219 21.34 25.35 24.27
C GLY A 219 22.30 25.98 23.25
N SER A 220 22.39 27.32 23.19
CA SER A 220 23.29 28.05 22.28
C SER A 220 24.78 27.76 22.54
N TRP A 221 25.14 27.62 23.83
CA TRP A 221 26.48 27.26 24.27
C TRP A 221 26.98 25.92 23.71
N LEU A 222 26.07 25.00 23.37
CA LEU A 222 26.42 23.71 22.79
C LEU A 222 26.94 23.89 21.36
N ILE A 223 26.30 24.78 20.59
CA ILE A 223 26.70 25.06 19.21
C ILE A 223 28.08 25.74 19.19
N ASP A 224 28.36 26.63 20.14
CA ASP A 224 29.67 27.28 20.27
C ASP A 224 30.75 26.37 20.89
N ASN A 225 30.39 25.18 21.36
CA ASN A 225 31.31 24.28 22.06
C ASN A 225 32.35 23.69 21.10
N TYR A 226 33.63 23.70 21.52
CA TYR A 226 34.71 23.19 20.67
C TYR A 226 34.54 21.71 20.30
N ARG A 227 34.03 20.86 21.22
CA ARG A 227 33.83 19.42 20.95
C ARG A 227 32.74 19.19 19.91
N TYR A 228 31.66 19.98 19.98
CA TYR A 228 30.58 19.93 18.99
C TYR A 228 31.09 20.38 17.61
N GLN A 229 31.85 21.47 17.55
CA GLN A 229 32.44 21.96 16.31
C GLN A 229 33.49 21.01 15.72
N GLU A 230 34.26 20.33 16.57
CA GLU A 230 35.22 19.29 16.17
C GLU A 230 34.51 18.07 15.58
N TRP A 231 33.46 17.57 16.25
CA TRP A 231 32.60 16.50 15.73
C TRP A 231 31.96 16.88 14.39
N LYS A 232 31.38 18.09 14.29
CA LYS A 232 30.73 18.56 13.07
C LYS A 232 31.68 18.65 11.86
N ARG A 233 32.99 18.83 12.08
CA ARG A 233 34.00 18.95 11.01
C ARG A 233 34.76 17.67 10.71
N THR A 234 34.83 16.75 11.67
CA THR A 234 35.63 15.53 11.55
C THR A 234 34.80 14.44 10.88
N ALA A 235 35.14 14.07 9.65
CA ALA A 235 34.44 13.05 8.88
C ALA A 235 34.34 11.72 9.63
N GLY A 236 33.17 11.09 9.63
CA GLY A 236 32.99 9.78 10.26
C GLY A 236 33.00 9.80 11.79
N SER A 237 32.76 10.96 12.43
CA SER A 237 32.91 11.09 13.88
C SER A 237 31.60 10.89 14.64
N SER A 238 31.72 10.39 15.88
CA SER A 238 30.58 10.16 16.77
C SER A 238 30.72 11.02 18.03
N PHE A 239 29.61 11.52 18.59
CA PHE A 239 29.57 12.35 19.80
C PHE A 239 28.50 11.87 20.78
N TRP A 240 28.91 11.55 22.01
CA TRP A 240 28.01 11.04 23.04
C TRP A 240 27.73 12.09 24.12
N MET A 241 26.48 12.51 24.24
CA MET A 241 26.00 13.42 25.28
C MET A 241 25.23 12.68 26.36
N TYR A 242 25.70 12.70 27.59
CA TYR A 242 25.03 11.98 28.68
C TYR A 242 24.80 12.84 29.92
N GLY A 243 23.77 12.51 30.67
CA GLY A 243 23.43 13.22 31.89
C GLY A 243 22.21 12.65 32.60
N ILE A 244 21.90 13.21 33.76
CA ILE A 244 20.77 12.78 34.61
C ILE A 244 19.43 12.91 33.88
N ALA A 245 18.39 12.21 34.38
CA ALA A 245 17.03 12.37 33.87
C ALA A 245 16.56 13.83 34.03
N GLY A 246 15.90 14.38 33.02
CA GLY A 246 15.35 15.74 33.08
C GLY A 246 16.36 16.90 33.02
N CYS A 247 17.64 16.66 32.65
CA CYS A 247 18.64 17.73 32.45
C CYS A 247 18.56 18.45 31.09
N GLY A 248 17.61 18.10 30.22
CA GLY A 248 17.38 18.79 28.95
C GLY A 248 17.98 18.15 27.70
N LYS A 249 18.42 16.88 27.75
CA LYS A 249 18.97 16.12 26.61
C LYS A 249 18.16 16.26 25.33
N THR A 250 16.86 15.94 25.37
CA THR A 250 15.93 16.04 24.22
C THR A 250 15.85 17.44 23.61
N ILE A 251 15.91 18.49 24.44
CA ILE A 251 15.90 19.89 23.98
C ILE A 251 17.22 20.24 23.28
N LEU A 252 18.35 19.72 23.78
CA LEU A 252 19.65 19.89 23.15
C LEU A 252 19.74 19.10 21.82
N SER A 253 19.20 17.88 21.75
CA SER A 253 19.10 17.10 20.50
C SER A 253 18.32 17.87 19.43
N SER A 254 17.18 18.48 19.82
CA SER A 254 16.41 19.35 18.94
C SER A 254 17.20 20.60 18.51
N THR A 255 18.01 21.17 19.40
CA THR A 255 18.89 22.31 19.07
C THR A 255 19.97 21.93 18.06
N VAL A 256 20.56 20.74 18.19
CA VAL A 256 21.53 20.19 17.24
C VAL A 256 20.86 19.96 15.88
N ILE A 257 19.68 19.35 15.85
CA ILE A 257 18.92 19.11 14.61
C ILE A 257 18.63 20.43 13.88
N GLU A 258 18.25 21.50 14.59
CA GLU A 258 18.01 22.81 13.99
C GLU A 258 19.28 23.45 13.38
N ASP A 259 20.42 23.33 14.06
CA ASP A 259 21.71 23.82 13.54
C ASP A 259 22.15 23.04 12.29
N LEU A 260 22.02 21.71 12.34
CA LEU A 260 22.33 20.82 11.22
C LEU A 260 21.36 21.00 10.05
N SER A 261 20.07 21.23 10.31
CA SER A 261 19.07 21.47 9.27
C SER A 261 19.30 22.80 8.54
N LYS A 262 19.72 23.83 9.27
CA LYS A 262 20.20 25.09 8.65
C LYS A 262 21.43 24.85 7.79
N TYR A 263 22.35 24.01 8.25
CA TYR A 263 23.54 23.64 7.51
C TYR A 263 23.22 22.85 6.23
N SER A 264 22.34 21.84 6.30
CA SER A 264 21.94 21.04 5.13
C SER A 264 21.05 21.79 4.15
N SER A 265 20.25 22.76 4.60
CA SER A 265 19.46 23.60 3.69
C SER A 265 20.30 24.43 2.70
N GLN A 266 21.58 24.63 2.99
CA GLN A 266 22.52 25.35 2.12
C GLN A 266 23.22 24.43 1.11
N ASP A 267 23.27 23.12 1.36
CA ASP A 267 23.95 22.12 0.53
C ASP A 267 23.14 20.81 0.47
N MET A 268 22.50 20.56 -0.67
CA MET A 268 21.67 19.37 -0.91
C MET A 268 22.45 18.04 -0.92
N SER A 269 23.79 18.08 -0.88
CA SER A 269 24.63 16.88 -0.72
C SER A 269 24.75 16.42 0.74
N ILE A 270 24.21 17.18 1.70
CA ILE A 270 24.23 16.89 3.13
C ILE A 270 22.83 16.46 3.59
N ALA A 271 22.73 15.33 4.28
CA ALA A 271 21.48 14.85 4.85
C ALA A 271 21.50 14.90 6.39
N VAL A 272 20.33 15.12 6.97
CA VAL A 272 20.11 15.09 8.43
C VAL A 272 18.92 14.19 8.71
N ALA A 273 19.12 13.20 9.55
CA ALA A 273 18.07 12.30 10.02
C ALA A 273 18.11 12.20 11.55
N TYR A 274 16.97 11.94 12.17
CA TYR A 274 16.90 11.89 13.64
C TYR A 274 15.82 10.94 14.14
N PHE A 275 16.00 10.46 15.36
CA PHE A 275 15.04 9.59 16.04
C PHE A 275 15.00 9.87 17.54
N TYR A 276 13.81 9.75 18.14
CA TYR A 276 13.60 9.93 19.57
C TYR A 276 13.08 8.62 20.14
N PHE A 277 13.93 7.91 20.88
CA PHE A 277 13.50 6.71 21.58
C PHE A 277 12.54 7.08 22.71
N LYS A 278 11.48 6.29 22.85
CA LYS A 278 10.49 6.45 23.92
C LYS A 278 10.05 5.10 24.46
N GLY A 279 10.32 4.87 25.74
CA GLY A 279 10.02 3.58 26.37
C GLY A 279 8.53 3.25 26.46
N ASP A 280 7.67 4.26 26.36
CA ASP A 280 6.20 4.15 26.46
C ASP A 280 5.47 4.18 25.10
N ASP A 281 6.20 4.29 23.99
CA ASP A 281 5.65 4.31 22.64
C ASP A 281 6.09 3.03 21.89
N ASN A 282 5.12 2.18 21.53
CA ASN A 282 5.40 0.88 20.92
C ASN A 282 6.16 0.99 19.59
N ASP A 283 5.97 2.08 18.85
CA ASP A 283 6.63 2.29 17.56
C ASP A 283 8.04 2.88 17.73
N LYS A 284 8.33 3.49 18.88
CA LYS A 284 9.58 4.24 19.13
C LYS A 284 10.51 3.65 20.19
N LYS A 285 10.15 2.50 20.75
CA LYS A 285 11.01 1.75 21.68
C LYS A 285 11.93 0.73 21.02
N SER A 286 11.78 0.46 19.71
CA SER A 286 12.55 -0.58 18.99
C SER A 286 13.62 -0.01 18.05
N SER A 287 14.74 -0.74 17.91
CA SER A 287 15.81 -0.46 16.95
C SER A 287 15.33 -0.55 15.49
N SER A 288 14.43 -1.49 15.19
CA SER A 288 13.77 -1.59 13.87
C SER A 288 12.92 -0.35 13.55
N GLY A 289 12.18 0.19 14.54
CA GLY A 289 11.45 1.44 14.40
C GLY A 289 12.36 2.62 14.05
N MET A 290 13.53 2.70 14.69
CA MET A 290 14.57 3.68 14.38
C MET A 290 15.05 3.56 12.92
N LEU A 291 15.45 2.37 12.47
CA LEU A 291 15.96 2.17 11.10
C LEU A 291 14.95 2.61 10.04
N ARG A 292 13.67 2.24 10.20
CA ARG A 292 12.60 2.62 9.27
C ARG A 292 12.39 4.14 9.23
N ALA A 293 12.48 4.82 10.37
CA ALA A 293 12.37 6.27 10.47
C ALA A 293 13.56 7.01 9.85
N LEU A 294 14.78 6.49 10.00
CA LEU A 294 15.99 7.05 9.36
C LEU A 294 15.93 6.88 7.84
N LEU A 295 15.60 5.68 7.37
CA LEU A 295 15.42 5.37 5.95
C LEU A 295 14.41 6.31 5.29
N LYS A 296 13.24 6.49 5.91
CA LYS A 296 12.22 7.40 5.39
C LYS A 296 12.75 8.84 5.27
N GLN A 297 13.42 9.36 6.29
CA GLN A 297 13.93 10.74 6.28
C GLN A 297 15.02 10.95 5.23
N LEU A 298 15.93 9.98 5.06
CA LEU A 298 16.97 10.04 4.04
C LEU A 298 16.38 9.89 2.64
N PHE A 299 15.39 9.01 2.46
CA PHE A 299 14.67 8.87 1.19
C PHE A 299 13.92 10.16 0.80
N ASP A 300 13.23 10.80 1.76
CA ASP A 300 12.53 12.07 1.53
C ASP A 300 13.51 13.21 1.16
N ARG A 301 14.76 13.13 1.63
CA ARG A 301 15.83 14.10 1.33
C ARG A 301 16.63 13.79 0.08
N GLY A 302 16.77 12.51 -0.26
CA GLY A 302 17.43 12.06 -1.48
C GLY A 302 16.68 12.51 -2.72
N LYS A 303 17.34 12.40 -3.89
CA LYS A 303 16.57 12.41 -5.13
C LYS A 303 15.68 11.16 -5.04
N ARG A 304 14.36 11.27 -5.22
CA ARG A 304 13.38 10.15 -5.24
C ARG A 304 13.60 9.17 -6.42
N THR A 305 14.85 9.01 -6.85
CA THR A 305 15.38 8.28 -8.00
C THR A 305 16.32 7.16 -7.57
N SER A 306 16.41 6.88 -6.27
CA SER A 306 17.26 5.79 -5.77
C SER A 306 16.56 4.46 -6.01
N ASN A 307 17.10 3.65 -6.93
CA ASN A 307 16.65 2.28 -7.21
C ASN A 307 16.93 1.31 -6.04
N VAL A 308 17.50 1.79 -4.93
CA VAL A 308 17.86 0.98 -3.76
C VAL A 308 16.64 0.27 -3.17
N PHE A 309 15.46 0.90 -3.21
CA PHE A 309 14.20 0.29 -2.74
C PHE A 309 13.54 -0.66 -3.74
N GLU A 310 13.90 -0.62 -5.02
CA GLU A 310 13.31 -1.49 -6.05
C GLU A 310 13.64 -2.97 -5.79
N GLN A 311 14.83 -3.25 -5.24
CA GLN A 311 15.26 -4.61 -4.89
C GLN A 311 14.59 -5.16 -3.61
N LEU A 312 14.09 -4.29 -2.71
CA LEU A 312 13.40 -4.72 -1.48
C LEU A 312 11.91 -4.96 -1.67
N ILE A 313 11.29 -4.29 -2.63
CA ILE A 313 9.84 -4.37 -2.89
C ILE A 313 9.48 -5.56 -3.79
N GLU A 314 10.46 -6.25 -4.38
CA GLU A 314 10.25 -7.47 -5.17
C GLU A 314 9.67 -8.65 -4.36
N ASP A 315 9.75 -8.63 -3.02
CA ASP A 315 9.28 -9.71 -2.12
C ASP A 315 7.89 -9.47 -1.46
N GLY A 316 7.15 -8.43 -1.85
CA GLY A 316 5.75 -8.24 -1.46
C GLY A 316 5.49 -7.57 -0.10
N ASP A 317 4.25 -7.64 0.39
CA ASP A 317 3.70 -6.89 1.56
C ASP A 317 4.30 -7.28 2.95
N GLN A 318 5.46 -7.93 3.01
CA GLN A 318 6.16 -8.25 4.26
C GLN A 318 7.09 -7.10 4.67
N GLN A 319 7.17 -6.85 5.98
CA GLN A 319 8.09 -5.83 6.52
C GLN A 319 9.52 -6.35 6.45
N ALA A 320 10.46 -5.54 5.95
CA ALA A 320 11.86 -5.95 5.77
C ALA A 320 12.54 -6.35 7.08
N SER A 321 13.43 -7.35 6.98
CA SER A 321 14.28 -7.78 8.09
C SER A 321 15.24 -6.66 8.54
N PRO A 322 15.69 -6.65 9.81
CA PRO A 322 16.65 -5.68 10.31
C PRO A 322 17.92 -5.59 9.45
N GLU A 323 18.42 -6.73 8.95
CA GLU A 323 19.61 -6.81 8.11
C GLU A 323 19.40 -6.13 6.75
N GLN A 324 18.23 -6.34 6.14
CA GLN A 324 17.83 -5.67 4.91
C GLN A 324 17.66 -4.17 5.11
N LEU A 325 17.05 -3.74 6.22
CA LEU A 325 16.90 -2.32 6.54
C LEU A 325 18.28 -1.66 6.73
N LEU A 326 19.23 -2.35 7.38
CA LEU A 326 20.60 -1.87 7.58
C LEU A 326 21.38 -1.77 6.27
N SER A 327 21.30 -2.77 5.39
CA SER A 327 21.99 -2.71 4.09
C SER A 327 21.44 -1.57 3.23
N THR A 328 20.12 -1.42 3.20
CA THR A 328 19.43 -0.31 2.50
C THR A 328 19.88 1.05 3.03
N LEU A 329 20.00 1.17 4.36
CA LEU A 329 20.40 2.41 5.00
C LEU A 329 21.84 2.78 4.61
N ARG A 330 22.74 1.79 4.59
CA ARG A 330 24.12 1.97 4.12
C ARG A 330 24.18 2.49 2.69
N ASP A 331 23.39 1.89 1.80
CA ASP A 331 23.37 2.26 0.39
C ASP A 331 22.84 3.69 0.19
N LEU A 332 21.75 4.07 0.87
CA LEU A 332 21.24 5.45 0.82
C LEU A 332 22.22 6.47 1.40
N ILE A 333 22.90 6.15 2.51
CA ILE A 333 23.90 7.04 3.10
C ILE A 333 25.04 7.31 2.10
N SER A 334 25.40 6.32 1.28
CA SER A 334 26.44 6.46 0.26
C SER A 334 26.11 7.43 -0.88
N GLU A 335 24.83 7.82 -1.04
CA GLU A 335 24.40 8.81 -2.04
C GLU A 335 24.72 10.26 -1.62
N PHE A 336 24.94 10.48 -0.33
CA PHE A 336 25.23 11.79 0.23
C PHE A 336 26.72 11.97 0.48
N ARG A 337 27.16 13.23 0.47
CA ARG A 337 28.52 13.57 0.86
C ARG A 337 28.73 13.42 2.36
N ASP A 338 27.79 13.94 3.15
CA ASP A 338 27.81 13.87 4.62
C ASP A 338 26.40 13.58 5.13
N VAL A 339 26.27 12.60 6.04
CA VAL A 339 25.00 12.29 6.72
C VAL A 339 25.14 12.48 8.22
N TYR A 340 24.27 13.29 8.81
CA TYR A 340 24.21 13.50 10.26
C TYR A 340 23.01 12.79 10.85
N ILE A 341 23.24 11.89 11.81
CA ILE A 341 22.19 11.13 12.50
C ILE A 341 22.16 11.52 13.98
N VAL A 342 20.99 11.96 14.45
CA VAL A 342 20.76 12.34 15.85
C VAL A 342 19.83 11.33 16.51
N LEU A 343 20.32 10.55 17.47
CA LEU A 343 19.53 9.60 18.25
C LEU A 343 19.37 10.08 19.69
N ASP A 344 18.14 10.43 20.07
CA ASP A 344 17.83 10.88 21.42
C ASP A 344 17.36 9.72 22.32
N ALA A 345 17.81 9.73 23.58
CA ALA A 345 17.37 8.85 24.65
C ALA A 345 17.61 7.34 24.41
N LEU A 346 18.83 6.95 24.03
CA LEU A 346 19.18 5.53 23.81
C LEU A 346 18.83 4.62 24.99
N ASP A 347 18.84 5.15 26.22
CA ASP A 347 18.45 4.41 27.42
C ASP A 347 16.96 4.04 27.50
N GLU A 348 16.13 4.50 26.57
CA GLU A 348 14.72 4.14 26.44
C GLU A 348 14.45 3.08 25.35
N CYS A 349 15.49 2.57 24.69
CA CYS A 349 15.41 1.46 23.74
C CYS A 349 15.17 0.13 24.47
N GLN A 350 14.16 -0.63 24.04
CA GLN A 350 13.79 -1.93 24.62
C GLN A 350 14.79 -3.03 24.25
N ASP A 351 15.27 -3.01 23.02
CA ASP A 351 16.18 -3.96 22.37
C ASP A 351 17.60 -3.40 22.29
N LEU A 352 18.14 -2.99 23.44
CA LEU A 352 19.42 -2.27 23.53
C LEU A 352 20.60 -3.08 22.96
N GLN A 353 20.57 -4.41 23.05
CA GLN A 353 21.62 -5.25 22.49
C GLN A 353 21.61 -5.23 20.96
N ASP A 354 20.44 -5.34 20.33
CA ASP A 354 20.30 -5.25 18.87
C ASP A 354 20.74 -3.87 18.38
N LEU A 355 20.44 -2.81 19.15
CA LEU A 355 20.94 -1.46 18.89
C LEU A 355 22.47 -1.38 18.96
N PHE A 356 23.12 -2.04 19.93
CA PHE A 356 24.58 -2.08 20.01
C PHE A 356 25.19 -2.77 18.79
N ASP A 357 24.62 -3.89 18.35
CA ASP A 357 25.07 -4.61 17.16
C ASP A 357 24.97 -3.71 15.91
N ILE A 358 23.88 -2.92 15.79
CA ILE A 358 23.70 -1.93 14.71
C ILE A 358 24.78 -0.83 14.76
N LEU A 359 25.06 -0.29 15.93
CA LEU A 359 26.05 0.79 16.10
C LEU A 359 27.48 0.28 15.84
N GLU A 360 27.80 -0.96 16.17
CA GLU A 360 29.06 -1.61 15.79
C GLU A 360 29.16 -1.77 14.27
N GLU A 361 28.07 -2.13 13.60
CA GLU A 361 28.04 -2.17 12.13
C GLU A 361 28.25 -0.80 11.50
N PHE A 362 27.67 0.25 12.08
CA PHE A 362 27.85 1.64 11.63
C PHE A 362 29.33 2.07 11.65
N GLU A 363 30.09 1.65 12.67
CA GLU A 363 31.53 1.95 12.77
C GLU A 363 32.34 1.26 11.66
N LYS A 364 31.90 0.09 11.18
CA LYS A 364 32.56 -0.67 10.12
C LYS A 364 32.36 -0.06 8.74
N TRP A 365 31.41 0.86 8.57
CA TRP A 365 31.08 1.41 7.27
C TRP A 365 32.13 2.44 6.80
N THR A 366 32.49 2.37 5.52
CA THR A 366 33.45 3.31 4.89
C THR A 366 32.80 4.62 4.41
N VAL A 367 31.60 4.95 4.90
CA VAL A 367 30.79 6.09 4.46
C VAL A 367 30.97 7.29 5.39
N GLN A 368 30.76 8.51 4.89
CA GLN A 368 30.87 9.74 5.69
C GLN A 368 29.57 9.98 6.48
N MET A 369 29.54 9.43 7.70
CA MET A 369 28.40 9.49 8.61
C MET A 369 28.83 10.04 9.97
N HIS A 370 28.06 10.98 10.51
CA HIS A 370 28.29 11.62 11.79
C HIS A 370 27.17 11.26 12.75
N LEU A 371 27.50 10.65 13.89
CA LEU A 371 26.50 10.18 14.84
C LEU A 371 26.53 11.04 16.11
N ILE A 372 25.36 11.43 16.60
CA ILE A 372 25.22 12.00 17.94
C ILE A 372 24.17 11.22 18.71
N PHE A 373 24.52 10.90 19.96
CA PHE A 373 23.66 10.10 20.83
C PHE A 373 23.42 10.84 22.13
N THR A 374 22.20 10.76 22.63
CA THR A 374 21.92 11.15 24.02
C THR A 374 21.47 9.97 24.85
N SER A 375 21.94 9.92 26.10
CA SER A 375 21.49 8.89 27.03
C SER A 375 21.67 9.29 28.50
N ARG A 376 21.18 8.47 29.41
CA ARG A 376 21.68 8.40 30.78
C ARG A 376 23.02 7.66 30.85
N GLU A 377 23.74 7.88 31.94
CA GLU A 377 24.96 7.12 32.26
C GLU A 377 24.56 5.79 32.91
N LEU A 378 24.13 4.83 32.09
CA LEU A 378 23.90 3.46 32.51
C LEU A 378 25.18 2.62 32.29
N MET A 379 25.46 1.65 33.16
CA MET A 379 26.70 0.85 33.10
C MET A 379 26.85 0.15 31.75
N ASN A 380 25.80 -0.51 31.26
CA ASN A 380 25.81 -1.19 29.96
C ASN A 380 26.12 -0.24 28.78
N ILE A 381 25.52 0.94 28.74
CA ILE A 381 25.78 1.95 27.68
C ILE A 381 27.20 2.52 27.80
N LYS A 382 27.65 2.74 29.03
CA LYS A 382 28.99 3.25 29.31
C LYS A 382 30.06 2.25 28.91
N ASP A 383 29.94 1.00 29.34
CA ASP A 383 30.87 -0.09 29.02
C ASP A 383 30.98 -0.26 27.49
N PHE A 384 29.84 -0.17 26.78
CA PHE A 384 29.80 -0.21 25.33
C PHE A 384 30.58 0.95 24.67
N PHE A 385 30.29 2.20 25.03
CA PHE A 385 30.97 3.35 24.41
C PHE A 385 32.45 3.46 24.81
N GLU A 386 32.82 3.03 26.02
CA GLU A 386 34.23 2.90 26.43
C GLU A 386 34.96 1.86 25.55
N SER A 387 34.30 0.75 25.21
CA SER A 387 34.86 -0.27 24.31
C SER A 387 35.09 0.24 22.88
N MET A 388 34.27 1.21 22.43
CA MET A 388 34.43 1.92 21.15
C MET A 388 35.45 3.09 21.19
N ASN A 389 36.20 3.27 22.29
CA ASN A 389 37.13 4.40 22.48
C ASN A 389 36.48 5.80 22.33
N MET A 390 35.18 5.92 22.62
CA MET A 390 34.42 7.18 22.49
C MET A 390 34.76 8.24 23.56
N ASP A 391 35.63 7.91 24.52
CA ASP A 391 36.00 8.76 25.66
C ASP A 391 36.56 10.15 25.25
N LYS A 392 37.09 10.27 24.04
CA LYS A 392 37.65 11.53 23.52
C LYS A 392 36.58 12.52 23.03
N ILE A 393 35.39 12.04 22.68
CA ILE A 393 34.32 12.82 22.02
C ILE A 393 32.98 12.59 22.77
N SER A 394 33.04 12.55 24.10
CA SER A 394 31.86 12.51 24.97
C SER A 394 31.71 13.80 25.80
N MET A 395 30.49 14.12 26.20
CA MET A 395 30.18 15.28 27.02
C MET A 395 29.16 14.94 28.10
N ARG A 396 29.59 15.07 29.36
CA ARG A 396 28.69 14.99 30.50
C ARG A 396 27.96 16.31 30.72
N LEU A 397 26.64 16.28 30.67
CA LEU A 397 25.76 17.39 31.04
C LEU A 397 25.65 17.51 32.55
N SER A 398 26.73 17.98 33.19
CA SER A 398 26.75 18.27 34.63
C SER A 398 25.94 19.52 34.96
N ALA A 399 25.57 19.67 36.24
CA ALA A 399 24.88 20.84 36.76
C ALA A 399 25.52 22.18 36.34
N GLU A 400 26.85 22.28 36.35
CA GLU A 400 27.54 23.54 36.00
C GLU A 400 27.40 23.90 34.52
N VAL A 401 27.32 22.91 33.63
CA VAL A 401 27.21 23.12 32.17
C VAL A 401 25.82 23.67 31.81
N VAL A 402 24.76 23.11 32.41
CA VAL A 402 23.37 23.50 32.11
C VAL A 402 22.85 24.64 33.00
N LYS A 403 23.63 25.07 34.01
CA LYS A 403 23.29 26.10 35.00
C LYS A 403 22.76 27.39 34.36
N GLN A 404 23.42 27.83 33.30
CA GLN A 404 23.04 29.07 32.62
C GLN A 404 21.73 28.92 31.85
N ASP A 405 21.46 27.76 31.26
CA ASP A 405 20.19 27.49 30.59
C ASP A 405 19.05 27.36 31.61
N ILE A 406 19.28 26.74 32.78
CA ILE A 406 18.31 26.70 33.89
C ILE A 406 17.97 28.11 34.34
N ARG A 407 18.98 28.99 34.48
CA ARG A 407 18.79 30.40 34.81
C ARG A 407 17.91 31.11 33.78
N ILE A 408 18.21 30.94 32.48
CA ILE A 408 17.43 31.54 31.39
C ILE A 408 15.98 31.04 31.44
N TYR A 409 15.79 29.74 31.62
CA TYR A 409 14.47 29.10 31.75
C TYR A 409 13.66 29.67 32.94
N ILE A 410 14.26 29.78 34.13
CA ILE A 410 13.59 30.35 35.32
C ILE A 410 13.17 31.80 35.05
N ARG A 411 14.07 32.62 34.51
CA ARG A 411 13.80 34.03 34.21
C ARG A 411 12.69 34.20 33.18
N ASP A 412 12.72 33.39 32.13
CA ASP A 412 11.66 33.37 31.12
C ASP A 412 10.32 33.03 31.77
N ARG A 413 10.22 31.92 32.52
CA ARG A 413 8.98 31.51 33.18
C ARG A 413 8.45 32.55 34.17
N LEU A 414 9.31 33.16 34.97
CA LEU A 414 8.90 34.23 35.89
C LEU A 414 8.33 35.47 35.15
N ARG A 415 8.73 35.69 33.88
CA ARG A 415 8.27 36.81 33.04
C ARG A 415 7.04 36.47 32.20
N THR A 416 6.97 35.26 31.64
CA THR A 416 5.97 34.87 30.64
C THR A 416 4.80 34.10 31.23
N ASP A 417 5.00 33.32 32.29
CA ASP A 417 3.98 32.46 32.90
C ASP A 417 2.89 33.27 33.60
N ARG A 418 1.62 33.03 33.22
CA ARG A 418 0.45 33.77 33.71
C ARG A 418 0.25 33.57 35.20
N ASP A 419 0.57 32.40 35.72
CA ASP A 419 0.32 32.05 37.12
C ASP A 419 1.35 32.67 38.08
N LEU A 420 2.54 32.96 37.55
CA LEU A 420 3.64 33.64 38.25
C LEU A 420 3.63 35.17 38.06
N LYS A 421 2.59 35.74 37.44
CA LYS A 421 2.49 37.17 37.11
C LYS A 421 2.77 38.12 38.27
N ARG A 422 2.45 37.70 39.49
CA ARG A 422 2.64 38.48 40.72
C ARG A 422 4.11 38.81 41.00
N TRP A 423 5.05 38.02 40.49
CA TRP A 423 6.48 38.21 40.71
C TRP A 423 7.18 38.98 39.57
N ARG A 424 6.49 39.24 38.44
CA ARG A 424 7.07 39.84 37.21
C ARG A 424 7.72 41.22 37.41
N ASN A 425 7.15 42.03 38.29
CA ASN A 425 7.57 43.42 38.49
C ASN A 425 8.47 43.62 39.72
N HIS A 426 8.96 42.53 40.32
CA HIS A 426 9.78 42.56 41.54
C HIS A 426 11.15 41.90 41.30
N PRO A 427 12.16 42.64 40.79
CA PRO A 427 13.45 42.07 40.41
C PRO A 427 14.19 41.42 41.59
N ASN A 428 14.15 42.03 42.79
CA ASN A 428 14.75 41.45 43.99
C ASN A 428 14.13 40.10 44.36
N VAL A 429 12.81 39.95 44.20
CA VAL A 429 12.10 38.70 44.49
C VAL A 429 12.39 37.65 43.42
N GLN A 430 12.58 38.06 42.16
CA GLN A 430 13.01 37.13 41.10
C GLN A 430 14.40 36.58 41.36
N GLU A 431 15.33 37.40 41.85
CA GLU A 431 16.67 36.97 42.22
C GLU A 431 16.66 36.05 43.45
N GLU A 432 15.80 36.34 44.45
CA GLU A 432 15.56 35.47 45.61
C GLU A 432 14.97 34.11 45.23
N ILE A 433 14.21 34.02 44.13
CA ILE A 433 13.70 32.75 43.58
C ILE A 433 14.79 32.04 42.75
N GLU A 434 15.49 32.79 41.90
CA GLU A 434 16.47 32.25 40.96
C GLU A 434 17.61 31.50 41.65
N GLN A 435 18.25 32.10 42.67
CA GLN A 435 19.44 31.52 43.30
C GLN A 435 19.18 30.16 43.97
N PRO A 436 18.17 30.00 44.86
CA PRO A 436 17.91 28.71 45.51
C PRO A 436 17.49 27.61 44.53
N LEU A 437 16.72 27.96 43.47
CA LEU A 437 16.34 26.96 42.47
C LEU A 437 17.54 26.49 41.65
N ILE A 438 18.46 27.38 41.26
CA ILE A 438 19.67 26.97 40.55
C ILE A 438 20.51 26.04 41.43
N GLU A 439 20.80 26.45 42.67
CA GLU A 439 21.66 25.70 43.58
C GLU A 439 21.09 24.33 43.95
N LYS A 440 19.77 24.22 44.18
CA LYS A 440 19.13 22.97 44.60
C LYS A 440 18.71 22.07 43.43
N SER A 441 18.72 22.56 42.19
CA SER A 441 18.31 21.80 41.00
C SER A 441 19.25 20.68 40.61
N ASP A 442 20.53 20.77 40.99
CA ASP A 442 21.59 19.86 40.57
C ASP A 442 21.60 19.57 39.05
N GLY A 443 21.28 20.59 38.24
CA GLY A 443 21.26 20.47 36.78
C GLY A 443 19.97 19.93 36.18
N MET A 444 18.88 19.85 36.96
CA MET A 444 17.65 19.20 36.53
C MET A 444 16.49 20.19 36.27
N PHE A 445 16.16 20.42 34.99
CA PHE A 445 15.05 21.29 34.58
C PHE A 445 13.69 20.80 35.05
N LEU A 446 13.48 19.47 35.07
CA LEU A 446 12.22 18.89 35.50
C LEU A 446 11.92 19.24 36.97
N TRP A 447 12.92 19.17 37.84
CA TRP A 447 12.79 19.59 39.24
C TRP A 447 12.45 21.07 39.34
N VAL A 448 13.16 21.93 38.58
CA VAL A 448 12.90 23.38 38.56
C VAL A 448 11.46 23.69 38.13
N ARG A 449 10.95 22.98 37.12
CA ARG A 449 9.55 23.11 36.67
C ARG A 449 8.58 22.80 37.80
N TYR A 450 8.75 21.68 38.50
CA TYR A 450 7.88 21.31 39.64
C TYR A 450 7.94 22.35 40.77
N GLN A 451 9.13 22.85 41.10
CA GLN A 451 9.27 23.86 42.15
C GLN A 451 8.61 25.18 41.75
N LEU A 452 8.76 25.64 40.50
CA LEU A 452 8.07 26.85 40.01
C LEU A 452 6.54 26.73 40.11
N THR A 453 5.97 25.58 39.76
CA THR A 453 4.53 25.31 39.95
C THR A 453 4.14 25.37 41.42
N SER A 454 4.97 24.87 42.34
CA SER A 454 4.70 24.94 43.77
C SER A 454 4.70 26.39 44.31
N LEU A 455 5.54 27.26 43.73
CA LEU A 455 5.66 28.67 44.12
C LEU A 455 4.46 29.53 43.72
N VAL A 456 3.62 29.07 42.78
CA VAL A 456 2.35 29.73 42.42
C VAL A 456 1.43 29.90 43.64
N ARG A 457 1.50 28.97 44.61
CA ARG A 457 0.70 28.98 45.84
C ARG A 457 1.14 30.05 46.85
N CYS A 458 2.36 30.57 46.74
CA CYS A 458 2.89 31.58 47.66
C CYS A 458 2.22 32.94 47.43
N ARG A 459 1.59 33.51 48.46
CA ARG A 459 0.83 34.76 48.34
C ARG A 459 1.61 36.02 48.76
N ASN A 460 2.72 35.85 49.47
CA ASN A 460 3.53 36.96 50.00
C ASN A 460 5.03 36.60 50.08
N PRO A 461 5.94 37.59 50.19
CA PRO A 461 7.38 37.35 50.26
C PRO A 461 7.86 36.50 51.46
N PRO A 462 7.27 36.58 52.67
CA PRO A 462 7.64 35.68 53.77
C PRO A 462 7.31 34.21 53.50
N GLY A 463 6.10 33.93 52.98
CA GLY A 463 5.70 32.58 52.60
C GLY A 463 6.51 32.03 51.42
N LEU A 464 6.94 32.90 50.50
CA LEU A 464 7.89 32.55 49.45
C LEU A 464 9.25 32.13 50.00
N ARG A 465 9.83 32.91 50.93
CA ARG A 465 11.12 32.58 51.56
C ARG A 465 11.05 31.27 52.34
N GLN A 466 9.97 31.05 53.08
CA GLN A 466 9.73 29.77 53.77
C GLN A 466 9.61 28.59 52.77
N ALA A 467 8.93 28.79 51.65
CA ALA A 467 8.83 27.77 50.60
C ALA A 467 10.20 27.46 49.96
N LEU A 468 11.03 28.48 49.69
CA LEU A 468 12.38 28.35 49.14
C LEU A 468 13.34 27.62 50.12
N GLU A 469 13.23 27.88 51.42
CA GLU A 469 14.01 27.20 52.46
C GLU A 469 13.66 25.70 52.54
N THR A 470 12.36 25.37 52.52
CA THR A 470 11.83 23.99 52.68
C THR A 470 11.86 23.13 51.41
N MET A 471 12.39 23.64 50.29
CA MET A 471 12.44 22.89 49.02
C MET A 471 13.25 21.58 49.11
N PRO A 472 12.75 20.48 48.53
CA PRO A 472 13.42 19.19 48.48
C PRO A 472 14.65 19.23 47.58
N LYS A 473 15.75 18.53 47.94
CA LYS A 473 16.93 18.40 47.07
C LYS A 473 16.71 17.29 46.04
N GLY A 474 16.58 17.62 44.75
CA GLY A 474 16.42 16.64 43.66
C GLY A 474 15.04 15.97 43.57
N LEU A 475 14.85 15.10 42.56
CA LEU A 475 13.54 14.50 42.25
C LEU A 475 13.06 13.48 43.28
N ASN A 476 13.91 12.59 43.78
CA ASN A 476 13.49 11.56 44.74
C ASN A 476 12.86 12.18 45.99
N ASN A 477 13.48 13.24 46.54
CA ASN A 477 12.92 14.00 47.66
C ASN A 477 11.64 14.78 47.27
N THR A 478 11.52 15.20 46.01
CA THR A 478 10.31 15.85 45.50
C THR A 478 9.16 14.85 45.41
N TYR A 479 9.40 13.65 44.88
CA TYR A 479 8.42 12.57 44.87
C TYR A 479 8.05 12.11 46.27
N ALA A 480 9.04 11.98 47.17
CA ALA A 480 8.80 11.69 48.57
C ALA A 480 7.85 12.70 49.21
N GLN A 481 8.05 14.00 48.94
CA GLN A 481 7.17 15.07 49.43
C GLN A 481 5.80 15.09 48.76
N ILE A 482 5.69 14.76 47.48
CA ILE A 482 4.40 14.68 46.78
C ILE A 482 3.59 13.49 47.32
N LEU A 483 4.22 12.32 47.44
CA LEU A 483 3.61 11.11 47.99
C LEU A 483 3.22 11.29 49.47
N SER A 484 4.07 11.93 50.28
CA SER A 484 3.75 12.20 51.70
C SER A 484 2.64 13.24 51.91
N ARG A 485 2.14 13.88 50.86
CA ARG A 485 1.00 14.81 50.91
C ARG A 485 -0.32 14.15 50.52
N ILE A 486 -0.27 12.91 50.01
CA ILE A 486 -1.46 12.09 49.79
C ILE A 486 -2.04 11.81 51.18
N SER A 487 -3.35 11.98 51.32
CA SER A 487 -4.03 11.78 52.60
C SER A 487 -3.98 10.30 53.00
N ASP A 488 -4.09 10.01 54.31
CA ASP A 488 -4.16 8.63 54.78
C ASP A 488 -5.39 7.89 54.20
N ASP A 489 -6.47 8.63 53.93
CA ASP A 489 -7.71 8.12 53.30
C ASP A 489 -7.48 7.73 51.82
N ASP A 490 -6.62 8.47 51.11
CA ASP A 490 -6.29 8.25 49.70
C ASP A 490 -5.17 7.21 49.49
N PHE A 491 -4.50 6.79 50.56
CA PHE A 491 -3.30 5.96 50.49
C PHE A 491 -3.53 4.63 49.76
N GLU A 492 -4.57 3.88 50.12
CA GLU A 492 -4.89 2.57 49.52
C GLU A 492 -5.23 2.71 48.02
N PHE A 493 -5.90 3.80 47.65
CA PHE A 493 -6.24 4.11 46.26
C PHE A 493 -5.01 4.51 45.45
N ALA A 494 -4.12 5.32 46.02
CA ALA A 494 -2.88 5.73 45.38
C ALA A 494 -1.96 4.53 45.10
N ILE A 495 -1.78 3.62 46.06
CA ILE A 495 -1.03 2.38 45.85
C ILE A 495 -1.62 1.54 44.72
N ARG A 496 -2.95 1.45 44.64
CA ARG A 496 -3.66 0.70 43.61
C ARG A 496 -3.44 1.30 42.23
N ILE A 497 -3.68 2.60 42.07
CA ILE A 497 -3.48 3.33 40.80
C ILE A 497 -2.03 3.17 40.34
N LEU A 498 -1.06 3.43 41.22
CA LEU A 498 0.36 3.35 40.88
C LEU A 498 0.78 1.92 40.53
N SER A 499 0.29 0.89 41.23
CA SER A 499 0.61 -0.51 40.93
C SER A 499 0.07 -0.94 39.56
N TRP A 500 -1.16 -0.54 39.23
CA TRP A 500 -1.78 -0.83 37.94
C TRP A 500 -1.07 -0.09 36.79
N LEU A 501 -0.75 1.20 36.94
CA LEU A 501 0.02 1.94 35.93
C LEU A 501 1.44 1.42 35.73
N LEU A 502 2.02 0.74 36.72
CA LEU A 502 3.36 0.17 36.62
C LEU A 502 3.39 -1.21 35.96
N PHE A 503 2.37 -2.05 36.18
CA PHE A 503 2.46 -3.48 35.82
C PHE A 503 1.38 -3.96 34.86
N SER A 504 0.44 -3.10 34.45
CA SER A 504 -0.54 -3.45 33.44
C SER A 504 0.09 -3.76 32.07
N LEU A 505 -0.47 -4.72 31.35
CA LEU A 505 0.00 -5.18 30.05
C LEU A 505 -0.32 -4.21 28.89
N ARG A 506 -1.19 -3.23 29.15
CA ARG A 506 -1.50 -2.13 28.24
C ARG A 506 -1.77 -0.84 29.02
N PRO A 507 -1.71 0.34 28.37
CA PRO A 507 -2.19 1.58 28.95
C PRO A 507 -3.66 1.46 29.41
N LEU A 508 -3.97 2.15 30.51
CA LEU A 508 -5.31 2.15 31.11
C LEU A 508 -6.02 3.46 30.80
N SER A 509 -7.34 3.40 30.61
CA SER A 509 -8.16 4.61 30.46
C SER A 509 -8.59 5.19 31.81
N ILE A 510 -9.02 6.45 31.81
CA ILE A 510 -9.45 7.13 33.03
C ILE A 510 -10.68 6.44 33.66
N GLU A 511 -11.56 5.86 32.84
CA GLU A 511 -12.73 5.10 33.28
C GLU A 511 -12.32 3.81 33.98
N GLU A 512 -11.32 3.10 33.45
CA GLU A 512 -10.78 1.87 34.06
C GLU A 512 -10.13 2.17 35.42
N LEU A 513 -9.40 3.28 35.54
CA LEU A 513 -8.84 3.71 36.82
C LEU A 513 -9.92 4.09 37.84
N ALA A 514 -11.02 4.72 37.41
CA ALA A 514 -12.13 5.06 38.29
C ALA A 514 -12.80 3.82 38.88
N GLU A 515 -12.99 2.78 38.08
CA GLU A 515 -13.52 1.51 38.55
C GLU A 515 -12.55 0.81 39.51
N LEU A 516 -11.25 0.87 39.22
CA LEU A 516 -10.24 0.31 40.11
C LEU A 516 -10.30 0.94 41.50
N VAL A 517 -10.47 2.26 41.60
CA VAL A 517 -10.58 2.95 42.90
C VAL A 517 -11.87 2.56 43.62
N ALA A 518 -12.98 2.43 42.90
CA ALA A 518 -14.29 2.11 43.46
C ALA A 518 -14.41 0.68 44.04
N LEU A 519 -13.46 -0.23 43.77
CA LEU A 519 -13.48 -1.58 44.33
C LEU A 519 -13.20 -1.63 45.84
N ASP A 520 -14.10 -2.25 46.60
CA ASP A 520 -13.84 -2.57 48.01
C ASP A 520 -13.20 -3.95 48.16
N LEU A 521 -11.87 -3.98 48.32
CA LEU A 521 -11.09 -5.21 48.51
C LEU A 521 -11.25 -5.83 49.90
N LYS A 522 -12.01 -5.20 50.80
CA LYS A 522 -12.28 -5.70 52.15
C LYS A 522 -13.66 -6.38 52.26
N ALA A 523 -14.52 -6.24 51.26
CA ALA A 523 -15.84 -6.87 51.22
C ALA A 523 -15.74 -8.39 50.97
N GLU A 524 -16.56 -9.18 51.66
CA GLU A 524 -16.63 -10.64 51.49
C GLU A 524 -17.35 -11.06 50.19
N SER A 525 -18.23 -10.21 49.65
CA SER A 525 -18.93 -10.42 48.37
C SER A 525 -19.24 -9.07 47.72
N PHE A 526 -18.95 -8.93 46.43
CA PHE A 526 -19.10 -7.66 45.70
C PHE A 526 -20.10 -7.82 44.54
N HIS A 527 -21.16 -6.99 44.51
CA HIS A 527 -22.31 -7.15 43.59
C HIS A 527 -22.66 -5.88 42.79
N ASP A 528 -22.06 -4.73 43.10
CA ASP A 528 -22.28 -3.47 42.36
C ASP A 528 -21.08 -2.52 42.55
N ILE A 529 -20.80 -1.63 41.58
CA ILE A 529 -19.74 -0.59 41.66
C ILE A 529 -20.40 0.78 41.83
N GLU A 530 -20.24 1.40 43.00
CA GLU A 530 -20.58 2.81 43.19
C GLU A 530 -19.51 3.71 42.55
N ARG A 531 -19.79 4.18 41.33
CA ARG A 531 -18.87 5.05 40.58
C ARG A 531 -18.82 6.47 41.16
N TYR A 532 -17.66 7.11 41.05
CA TYR A 532 -17.56 8.56 41.19
C TYR A 532 -18.49 9.27 40.22
N TRP A 533 -19.06 10.40 40.65
CA TRP A 533 -19.89 11.24 39.78
C TRP A 533 -19.08 11.89 38.63
N GLU A 534 -17.77 12.11 38.85
CA GLU A 534 -16.83 12.60 37.83
C GLU A 534 -15.55 11.72 37.79
N THR A 535 -15.29 11.03 36.67
CA THR A 535 -14.12 10.14 36.50
C THR A 535 -12.78 10.87 36.57
N ALA A 536 -12.77 12.17 36.28
CA ALA A 536 -11.59 13.02 36.38
C ALA A 536 -11.08 13.19 37.83
N GLU A 537 -11.92 12.97 38.84
CA GLU A 537 -11.52 13.09 40.25
C GLU A 537 -10.43 12.09 40.65
N VAL A 538 -10.33 10.95 39.95
CA VAL A 538 -9.30 9.93 40.18
C VAL A 538 -7.89 10.49 40.00
N LEU A 539 -7.72 11.47 39.10
CA LEU A 539 -6.43 12.12 38.88
C LEU A 539 -5.99 12.97 40.08
N ASN A 540 -6.92 13.37 40.95
CA ASN A 540 -6.62 14.16 42.14
C ASN A 540 -6.04 13.32 43.29
N ILE A 541 -6.20 11.99 43.26
CA ILE A 541 -5.64 11.05 44.25
C ILE A 541 -4.10 11.04 44.17
N CYS A 542 -3.55 11.11 42.96
CA CYS A 542 -2.10 11.12 42.69
C CYS A 542 -1.67 12.43 41.97
N PRO A 543 -1.79 13.59 42.62
CA PRO A 543 -1.65 14.88 41.95
C PRO A 543 -0.20 15.12 41.51
N ASN A 544 -0.02 15.52 40.25
CA ASN A 544 1.29 15.76 39.61
C ASN A 544 2.16 14.51 39.38
N LEU A 545 1.65 13.32 39.68
CA LEU A 545 2.30 12.04 39.35
C LEU A 545 1.76 11.41 38.07
N LEU A 546 0.59 11.86 37.60
CA LEU A 546 -0.12 11.34 36.44
C LEU A 546 -0.21 12.37 35.31
N THR A 547 -0.30 11.90 34.07
CA THR A 547 -0.64 12.71 32.88
C THR A 547 -1.58 11.92 31.97
N THR A 548 -2.38 12.64 31.18
CA THR A 548 -3.32 12.04 30.21
C THR A 548 -2.80 12.12 28.78
N ILE A 549 -3.24 11.19 27.93
CA ILE A 549 -3.03 11.15 26.47
C ILE A 549 -4.36 10.88 25.80
N GLU A 550 -4.63 11.52 24.67
CA GLU A 550 -5.81 11.26 23.83
C GLU A 550 -5.44 10.28 22.71
N GLU A 551 -6.19 9.18 22.61
CA GLU A 551 -6.07 8.18 21.54
C GLU A 551 -7.27 8.33 20.58
N TYR A 552 -6.99 8.47 19.28
CA TYR A 552 -8.00 8.69 18.25
C TYR A 552 -8.22 7.41 17.44
N ASP A 553 -9.45 6.89 17.45
CA ASP A 553 -9.82 5.78 16.58
C ASP A 553 -10.13 6.30 15.17
N HIS A 554 -9.23 6.02 14.23
CA HIS A 554 -9.28 6.55 12.86
C HIS A 554 -10.39 5.93 12.00
N GLU A 555 -11.05 4.86 12.45
CA GLU A 555 -12.02 4.12 11.64
C GLU A 555 -13.49 4.51 11.92
N ASN A 556 -13.83 5.06 13.10
CA ASN A 556 -15.24 5.20 13.51
C ASN A 556 -15.69 6.59 13.99
N GLY A 557 -14.88 7.65 13.91
CA GLY A 557 -15.33 9.02 14.25
C GLY A 557 -15.82 9.19 15.69
N SER A 558 -15.38 8.31 16.61
CA SER A 558 -15.73 8.32 18.03
C SER A 558 -14.92 9.36 18.80
N GLU A 559 -15.40 9.77 19.99
CA GLU A 559 -14.62 10.67 20.87
C GLU A 559 -13.28 10.03 21.28
N PRO A 560 -12.20 10.81 21.39
CA PRO A 560 -10.88 10.27 21.71
C PRO A 560 -10.87 9.65 23.11
N ARG A 561 -10.31 8.44 23.22
CA ARG A 561 -10.18 7.75 24.49
C ARG A 561 -9.06 8.40 25.31
N VAL A 562 -9.34 8.73 26.58
CA VAL A 562 -8.35 9.37 27.45
C VAL A 562 -7.59 8.31 28.25
N LEU A 563 -6.34 8.08 27.87
CA LEU A 563 -5.40 7.17 28.53
C LEU A 563 -4.63 7.89 29.63
N VAL A 564 -4.31 7.18 30.71
CA VAL A 564 -3.55 7.71 31.85
C VAL A 564 -2.19 7.01 31.95
N ARG A 565 -1.13 7.81 32.12
CA ARG A 565 0.23 7.32 32.38
C ARG A 565 0.90 8.08 33.51
N LEU A 566 2.04 7.57 33.99
CA LEU A 566 2.91 8.33 34.89
C LEU A 566 3.43 9.59 34.18
N ALA A 567 3.47 10.70 34.91
CA ALA A 567 3.89 12.00 34.38
C ALA A 567 5.36 12.03 33.92
N HIS A 568 6.19 11.13 34.44
CA HIS A 568 7.59 10.97 34.06
C HIS A 568 8.14 9.60 34.46
N ILE A 569 9.06 9.03 33.66
CA ILE A 569 9.65 7.70 33.90
C ILE A 569 10.39 7.58 35.23
N SER A 570 11.01 8.67 35.71
CA SER A 570 11.69 8.67 37.03
C SER A 570 10.75 8.46 38.22
N ILE A 571 9.42 8.61 38.04
CA ILE A 571 8.43 8.25 39.07
C ILE A 571 8.41 6.73 39.23
N ARG A 572 8.36 5.98 38.12
CA ARG A 572 8.44 4.51 38.13
C ARG A 572 9.70 4.04 38.84
N GLU A 573 10.84 4.61 38.49
CA GLU A 573 12.13 4.24 39.08
C GLU A 573 12.15 4.49 40.58
N TYR A 574 11.66 5.65 41.03
CA TYR A 574 11.60 5.96 42.45
C TYR A 574 10.68 5.00 43.22
N LEU A 575 9.49 4.70 42.70
CA LEU A 575 8.53 3.77 43.32
C LEU A 575 9.06 2.34 43.45
N LEU A 576 9.93 1.90 42.53
CA LEU A 576 10.55 0.58 42.52
C LEU A 576 11.93 0.55 43.22
N SER A 577 12.51 1.71 43.53
CA SER A 577 13.86 1.83 44.09
C SER A 577 13.95 1.37 45.55
N SER A 578 15.16 1.01 46.00
CA SER A 578 15.45 0.85 47.43
C SER A 578 15.44 2.17 48.20
N ASP A 579 15.64 3.30 47.52
CA ASP A 579 15.77 4.62 48.13
C ASP A 579 14.48 5.04 48.84
N ILE A 580 13.32 4.74 48.24
CA ILE A 580 12.01 5.06 48.82
C ILE A 580 11.84 4.43 50.21
N LEU A 581 12.43 3.26 50.45
CA LEU A 581 12.33 2.50 51.70
C LEU A 581 13.02 3.19 52.88
N THR A 582 13.90 4.14 52.61
CA THR A 582 14.67 4.86 53.65
C THR A 582 14.04 6.20 54.06
N GLY A 583 13.04 6.68 53.31
CA GLY A 583 12.43 8.00 53.50
C GLY A 583 10.98 7.96 54.02
N ASN A 584 10.41 9.14 54.25
CA ASN A 584 9.03 9.29 54.76
C ASN A 584 7.94 8.78 53.79
N ALA A 585 8.30 8.44 52.55
CA ALA A 585 7.41 7.85 51.56
C ALA A 585 7.59 6.33 51.42
N ALA A 586 8.30 5.66 52.34
CA ALA A 586 8.57 4.21 52.29
C ALA A 586 7.33 3.34 52.11
N MET A 587 6.20 3.77 52.66
CA MET A 587 4.90 3.09 52.50
C MET A 587 4.40 3.06 51.06
N PHE A 588 4.88 3.94 50.18
CA PHE A 588 4.55 3.97 48.75
C PHE A 588 5.50 3.13 47.88
N GLY A 589 6.48 2.43 48.47
CA GLY A 589 7.37 1.53 47.73
C GLY A 589 6.62 0.32 47.18
N ILE A 590 6.72 0.09 45.88
CA ILE A 590 6.01 -0.99 45.19
C ILE A 590 6.99 -2.10 44.83
N ARG A 591 6.66 -3.33 45.21
CA ARG A 591 7.39 -4.53 44.79
C ARG A 591 6.57 -5.26 43.73
N GLU A 592 7.24 -5.72 42.68
CA GLU A 592 6.61 -6.40 41.54
C GLU A 592 5.70 -7.57 41.97
N PRO A 593 6.10 -8.51 42.85
CA PRO A 593 5.21 -9.60 43.25
C PRO A 593 3.95 -9.13 43.98
N ASN A 594 4.06 -8.07 44.79
CA ASN A 594 2.93 -7.51 45.53
C ASN A 594 1.96 -6.78 44.60
N ALA A 595 2.49 -6.09 43.58
CA ALA A 595 1.67 -5.44 42.57
C ALA A 595 0.90 -6.47 41.74
N HIS A 596 1.55 -7.56 41.32
CA HIS A 596 0.88 -8.67 40.61
C HIS A 596 -0.20 -9.33 41.47
N ALA A 597 0.04 -9.53 42.76
CA ALA A 597 -0.96 -10.03 43.71
C ALA A 597 -2.16 -9.08 43.86
N LEU A 598 -1.90 -7.77 43.95
CA LEU A 598 -2.95 -6.75 44.03
C LEU A 598 -3.80 -6.70 42.75
N ILE A 599 -3.16 -6.70 41.58
CA ILE A 599 -3.85 -6.71 40.29
C ILE A 599 -4.71 -7.97 40.18
N THR A 600 -4.17 -9.13 40.55
CA THR A 600 -4.91 -10.40 40.56
C THR A 600 -6.14 -10.32 41.47
N ASN A 601 -5.98 -9.81 42.68
CA ASN A 601 -7.09 -9.63 43.62
C ASN A 601 -8.18 -8.72 43.03
N CYS A 602 -7.78 -7.55 42.51
CA CYS A 602 -8.70 -6.62 41.85
C CYS A 602 -9.45 -7.29 40.69
N CYS A 603 -8.76 -8.03 39.82
CA CYS A 603 -9.42 -8.74 38.73
C CYS A 603 -10.40 -9.79 39.25
N LEU A 604 -10.00 -10.65 40.19
CA LEU A 604 -10.87 -11.70 40.74
C LEU A 604 -12.10 -11.14 41.46
N MET A 605 -11.96 -10.03 42.17
CA MET A 605 -13.08 -9.30 42.79
C MET A 605 -14.00 -8.64 41.76
N TYR A 606 -13.47 -8.29 40.59
CA TYR A 606 -14.22 -7.69 39.49
C TYR A 606 -15.05 -8.71 38.71
N MET A 607 -14.58 -9.95 38.60
CA MET A 607 -15.20 -11.00 37.77
C MET A 607 -16.68 -11.30 38.10
N PRO A 608 -17.14 -11.33 39.37
CA PRO A 608 -18.56 -11.55 39.71
C PRO A 608 -19.54 -10.51 39.17
N LEU A 609 -19.05 -9.32 38.78
CA LEU A 609 -19.88 -8.24 38.23
C LEU A 609 -20.20 -8.44 36.74
N ILE A 610 -19.44 -9.31 36.07
CA ILE A 610 -19.57 -9.60 34.64
C ILE A 610 -20.69 -10.63 34.47
N LYS A 611 -21.85 -10.21 33.97
CA LYS A 611 -22.99 -11.10 33.69
C LYS A 611 -22.71 -11.97 32.45
N ASP A 612 -23.29 -13.18 32.41
CA ASP A 612 -23.00 -14.24 31.43
C ASP A 612 -23.25 -13.89 29.95
N ASP A 613 -23.99 -12.82 29.66
CA ASP A 613 -24.29 -12.42 28.28
C ASP A 613 -23.25 -11.43 27.72
N ALA A 614 -22.30 -12.01 26.97
CA ALA A 614 -21.32 -11.35 26.09
C ALA A 614 -20.37 -10.33 26.74
N VAL A 615 -19.12 -10.75 26.95
CA VAL A 615 -17.96 -9.89 27.33
C VAL A 615 -17.81 -8.65 26.43
N SER A 616 -18.24 -8.75 25.17
CA SER A 616 -18.28 -7.64 24.20
C SER A 616 -19.37 -6.60 24.48
N ALA A 617 -20.52 -6.97 25.07
CA ALA A 617 -21.56 -6.03 25.51
C ALA A 617 -21.25 -5.45 26.90
N ALA A 618 -20.54 -6.20 27.75
CA ALA A 618 -20.07 -5.74 29.05
C ALA A 618 -19.05 -4.59 28.95
N GLY A 619 -18.27 -4.51 27.87
CA GLY A 619 -17.26 -3.46 27.66
C GLY A 619 -17.82 -2.02 27.63
N GLU A 620 -19.08 -1.82 27.23
CA GLU A 620 -19.74 -0.51 27.24
C GLU A 620 -20.22 -0.10 28.65
N SER A 621 -20.45 -1.07 29.53
CA SER A 621 -21.00 -0.85 30.87
C SER A 621 -20.02 -1.12 32.01
N LEU A 622 -18.88 -1.77 31.77
CA LEU A 622 -17.84 -2.13 32.74
C LEU A 622 -16.44 -2.04 32.06
N PRO A 623 -15.85 -0.84 31.91
CA PRO A 623 -14.56 -0.60 31.28
C PRO A 623 -13.43 -1.60 31.61
N LEU A 624 -13.29 -2.03 32.86
CA LEU A 624 -12.19 -2.93 33.28
C LEU A 624 -12.45 -4.40 32.92
N ALA A 625 -13.66 -4.79 32.51
CA ALA A 625 -14.07 -6.19 32.34
C ALA A 625 -13.17 -6.97 31.38
N ILE A 626 -12.86 -6.38 30.21
CA ILE A 626 -12.02 -7.02 29.19
C ILE A 626 -10.62 -7.25 29.75
N TYR A 627 -10.03 -6.25 30.41
CA TYR A 627 -8.71 -6.39 31.00
C TYR A 627 -8.69 -7.48 32.06
N ALA A 628 -9.67 -7.46 32.98
CA ALA A 628 -9.77 -8.43 34.07
C ALA A 628 -9.89 -9.87 33.53
N VAL A 629 -10.78 -10.11 32.57
CA VAL A 629 -11.00 -11.44 31.98
C VAL A 629 -9.76 -11.96 31.25
N GLU A 630 -9.11 -11.10 30.45
CA GLU A 630 -8.01 -11.55 29.58
C GLU A 630 -6.66 -11.67 30.30
N ASN A 631 -6.45 -10.93 31.40
CA ASN A 631 -5.11 -10.75 31.97
C ASN A 631 -4.94 -11.21 33.42
N TRP A 632 -6.01 -11.52 34.17
CA TRP A 632 -5.87 -11.90 35.59
C TRP A 632 -4.93 -13.08 35.83
N LEU A 633 -4.94 -14.08 34.94
CA LEU A 633 -4.12 -15.29 35.07
C LEU A 633 -2.62 -14.98 34.90
N TYR A 634 -2.27 -14.08 33.97
CA TYR A 634 -0.89 -13.62 33.79
C TYR A 634 -0.34 -12.96 35.06
N HIS A 635 -1.17 -12.15 35.73
CA HIS A 635 -0.76 -11.56 37.00
C HIS A 635 -0.70 -12.61 38.11
N TYR A 636 -1.61 -13.59 38.13
CA TYR A 636 -1.62 -14.68 39.12
C TYR A 636 -0.37 -15.56 39.05
N GLU A 637 0.12 -15.89 37.86
CA GLU A 637 1.34 -16.70 37.67
C GLU A 637 2.59 -16.08 38.29
N LYS A 638 2.59 -14.75 38.48
CA LYS A 638 3.68 -13.99 39.10
C LYS A 638 3.50 -13.82 40.62
N VAL A 639 2.43 -14.37 41.20
CA VAL A 639 2.17 -14.32 42.64
C VAL A 639 3.00 -15.39 43.36
N PRO A 640 3.80 -15.04 44.38
CA PRO A 640 4.58 -16.01 45.14
C PRO A 640 3.71 -16.96 45.96
N GLU A 641 4.12 -18.23 46.07
CA GLU A 641 3.43 -19.29 46.84
C GLU A 641 3.11 -18.91 48.30
N GLY A 642 3.89 -17.99 48.89
CA GLY A 642 3.68 -17.50 50.25
C GLY A 642 2.43 -16.65 50.45
N MET A 643 1.70 -16.26 49.39
CA MET A 643 0.50 -15.41 49.46
C MET A 643 -0.79 -16.21 49.49
N ALA A 644 -0.96 -17.04 50.52
CA ALA A 644 -2.09 -17.98 50.69
C ALA A 644 -3.47 -17.38 50.41
N LYS A 645 -3.74 -16.14 50.82
CA LYS A 645 -5.04 -15.47 50.64
C LYS A 645 -5.41 -15.26 49.15
N ILE A 646 -4.44 -14.97 48.29
CA ILE A 646 -4.69 -14.79 46.85
C ILE A 646 -4.92 -16.13 46.17
N HIS A 647 -4.20 -17.17 46.59
CA HIS A 647 -4.43 -18.54 46.12
C HIS A 647 -5.82 -19.04 46.57
N GLU A 648 -6.23 -18.73 47.80
CA GLU A 648 -7.57 -19.04 48.33
C GLU A 648 -8.67 -18.31 47.57
N LEU A 649 -8.51 -17.02 47.28
CA LEU A 649 -9.46 -16.25 46.45
C LEU A 649 -9.55 -16.78 45.01
N ALA A 650 -8.44 -17.19 44.40
CA ALA A 650 -8.43 -17.80 43.08
C ALA A 650 -9.18 -19.15 43.11
N LEU A 651 -8.95 -19.97 44.14
CA LEU A 651 -9.68 -21.23 44.36
C LEU A 651 -11.18 -20.99 44.59
N ASP A 652 -11.55 -20.02 45.42
CA ASP A 652 -12.94 -19.65 45.70
C ASP A 652 -13.66 -19.18 44.44
N PHE A 653 -13.00 -18.40 43.59
CA PHE A 653 -13.55 -18.02 42.29
C PHE A 653 -13.87 -19.25 41.41
N PHE A 654 -12.98 -20.24 41.38
CA PHE A 654 -13.24 -21.51 40.68
C PHE A 654 -14.38 -22.32 41.33
N VAL A 655 -14.51 -22.29 42.66
CA VAL A 655 -15.55 -23.00 43.41
C VAL A 655 -16.93 -22.33 43.26
N HIS A 656 -17.01 -21.00 43.23
CA HIS A 656 -18.27 -20.26 43.11
C HIS A 656 -18.84 -20.35 41.68
N LYS A 657 -17.98 -20.34 40.65
CA LYS A 657 -18.41 -20.63 39.27
C LYS A 657 -18.94 -22.06 39.10
N LYS A 658 -18.50 -22.99 39.97
CA LYS A 658 -19.03 -24.36 40.09
C LYS A 658 -20.44 -24.42 40.68
N GLU A 659 -20.83 -23.48 41.56
CA GLU A 659 -22.19 -23.41 42.13
C GLU A 659 -23.23 -22.88 41.12
N LEU A 660 -22.82 -21.94 40.26
CA LEU A 660 -23.66 -21.40 39.17
C LEU A 660 -23.88 -22.41 38.02
N MET A 661 -22.90 -23.27 37.74
CA MET A 661 -22.97 -24.28 36.67
C MET A 661 -23.82 -25.51 37.02
N LEU A 662 -24.01 -25.80 38.32
CA LEU A 662 -24.69 -27.01 38.79
C LEU A 662 -25.99 -26.65 39.50
N GLU A 663 -27.04 -26.33 38.73
CA GLU A 663 -28.42 -26.40 39.19
C GLU A 663 -28.86 -27.87 39.38
N ASN A 664 -28.29 -28.56 40.38
CA ASN A 664 -28.97 -29.61 41.13
C ASN A 664 -28.22 -29.90 42.45
N LYS A 665 -28.91 -29.62 43.56
CA LYS A 665 -28.39 -29.60 44.94
C LYS A 665 -28.15 -30.99 45.55
N GLU A 666 -27.36 -31.85 44.93
CA GLU A 666 -26.88 -33.08 45.59
C GLU A 666 -25.49 -33.46 45.10
N VAL A 667 -24.46 -32.78 45.61
CA VAL A 667 -23.07 -33.20 45.36
C VAL A 667 -22.26 -33.09 46.65
N ASP A 668 -21.78 -34.25 47.12
CA ASP A 668 -20.84 -34.35 48.24
C ASP A 668 -19.44 -33.89 47.81
N ILE A 669 -18.99 -32.78 48.38
CA ILE A 669 -17.67 -32.15 48.15
C ILE A 669 -16.49 -33.01 48.61
N LYS A 670 -16.73 -34.10 49.34
CA LYS A 670 -15.70 -35.09 49.71
C LYS A 670 -15.52 -36.19 48.66
N ASN A 671 -16.40 -36.24 47.66
CA ASN A 671 -16.34 -37.23 46.61
C ASN A 671 -15.48 -36.72 45.45
N GLU A 672 -14.27 -37.26 45.36
CA GLU A 672 -13.26 -36.97 44.33
C GLU A 672 -13.83 -37.08 42.90
N GLN A 673 -14.79 -37.98 42.67
CA GLN A 673 -15.39 -38.17 41.35
C GLN A 673 -16.25 -36.97 40.92
N VAL A 674 -16.96 -36.34 41.86
CA VAL A 674 -17.83 -35.21 41.53
C VAL A 674 -17.03 -33.90 41.44
N LEU A 675 -15.90 -33.82 42.15
CA LEU A 675 -14.91 -32.76 41.91
C LEU A 675 -14.33 -32.86 40.50
N LYS A 676 -13.98 -34.07 40.04
CA LYS A 676 -13.51 -34.33 38.68
C LYS A 676 -14.56 -33.95 37.62
N ASP A 677 -15.83 -34.27 37.83
CA ASP A 677 -16.92 -33.93 36.91
C ASP A 677 -17.25 -32.41 36.88
N ALA A 678 -17.10 -31.71 38.00
CA ALA A 678 -17.26 -30.26 38.07
C ALA A 678 -16.11 -29.50 37.37
N LEU A 679 -14.87 -29.99 37.48
CA LEU A 679 -13.71 -29.43 36.78
C LEU A 679 -13.79 -29.65 35.26
N ARG A 680 -14.38 -30.78 34.81
CA ARG A 680 -14.74 -31.01 33.40
C ARG A 680 -15.75 -29.97 32.88
N ALA A 681 -16.76 -29.60 33.66
CA ALA A 681 -17.76 -28.60 33.28
C ALA A 681 -17.19 -27.16 33.18
N ALA A 682 -16.18 -26.82 33.99
CA ALA A 682 -15.48 -25.53 33.91
C ALA A 682 -14.62 -25.38 32.63
N TYR A 683 -14.25 -26.50 32.00
CA TYR A 683 -13.63 -26.54 30.68
C TYR A 683 -14.72 -26.44 29.59
N LEU A 684 -15.15 -25.23 29.23
CA LEU A 684 -16.02 -25.01 28.06
C LEU A 684 -15.21 -25.16 26.75
N PRO A 685 -15.54 -26.14 25.88
CA PRO A 685 -14.88 -26.31 24.57
C PRO A 685 -15.27 -25.23 23.55
N THR A 686 -16.35 -24.48 23.82
CA THR A 686 -17.02 -23.59 22.87
C THR A 686 -16.38 -22.21 22.74
N VAL A 687 -15.45 -21.83 23.62
CA VAL A 687 -14.64 -20.62 23.50
C VAL A 687 -13.21 -21.07 23.23
N LEU A 688 -12.76 -20.90 21.98
CA LEU A 688 -11.39 -21.20 21.53
C LEU A 688 -10.38 -20.83 22.63
N PRO A 689 -9.59 -21.79 23.17
CA PRO A 689 -8.73 -21.51 24.30
C PRO A 689 -7.55 -20.64 23.87
N LYS A 690 -7.70 -19.32 24.06
CA LYS A 690 -6.61 -18.35 24.16
C LYS A 690 -5.76 -18.73 25.39
N ASP A 691 -4.71 -19.53 25.19
CA ASP A 691 -3.65 -19.86 26.16
C ASP A 691 -4.11 -20.28 27.58
N LYS A 692 -4.57 -21.52 27.72
CA LYS A 692 -4.99 -22.13 29.00
C LYS A 692 -3.93 -23.08 29.59
N ALA A 693 -2.66 -23.01 29.17
CA ALA A 693 -1.63 -23.94 29.64
C ALA A 693 -1.48 -23.88 31.18
N GLY A 694 -1.48 -22.69 31.78
CA GLY A 694 -1.45 -22.50 33.24
C GLY A 694 -2.70 -23.06 33.93
N THR A 695 -3.89 -22.82 33.38
CA THR A 695 -5.16 -23.37 33.89
C THR A 695 -5.16 -24.90 33.81
N THR A 696 -4.80 -25.48 32.66
CA THR A 696 -4.75 -26.94 32.50
C THR A 696 -3.69 -27.59 33.38
N LYS A 697 -2.52 -26.94 33.56
CA LYS A 697 -1.50 -27.38 34.51
C LYS A 697 -2.06 -27.43 35.93
N LEU A 698 -2.76 -26.37 36.36
CA LEU A 698 -3.40 -26.31 37.67
C LEU A 698 -4.47 -27.40 37.82
N LEU A 699 -5.32 -27.60 36.80
CA LEU A 699 -6.35 -28.65 36.80
C LEU A 699 -5.73 -30.05 36.92
N LEU A 700 -4.65 -30.34 36.19
CA LEU A 700 -3.94 -31.62 36.27
C LEU A 700 -3.24 -31.81 37.63
N GLN A 701 -2.68 -30.75 38.23
CA GLN A 701 -2.12 -30.80 39.60
C GLN A 701 -3.15 -31.24 40.64
N PHE A 702 -4.43 -30.91 40.42
CA PHE A 702 -5.54 -31.32 41.28
C PHE A 702 -6.25 -32.62 40.83
N GLY A 703 -5.65 -33.39 39.92
CA GLY A 703 -6.14 -34.71 39.52
C GLY A 703 -7.31 -34.71 38.53
N ALA A 704 -7.46 -33.64 37.73
CA ALA A 704 -8.47 -33.60 36.67
C ALA A 704 -8.23 -34.68 35.61
N ASP A 705 -9.30 -35.41 35.26
CA ASP A 705 -9.26 -36.47 34.27
C ASP A 705 -9.99 -36.03 32.99
N PHE A 706 -9.24 -35.89 31.89
CA PHE A 706 -9.79 -35.49 30.59
C PHE A 706 -10.35 -36.67 29.78
N THR A 707 -10.37 -37.89 30.32
CA THR A 707 -10.91 -39.05 29.62
C THR A 707 -12.38 -38.86 29.22
N GLY A 708 -12.67 -39.09 27.94
CA GLY A 708 -14.01 -38.96 27.37
C GLY A 708 -14.39 -37.53 26.90
N ASP A 709 -13.50 -36.54 26.99
CA ASP A 709 -13.68 -35.24 26.34
C ASP A 709 -13.64 -35.39 24.80
N GLY A 710 -14.51 -34.66 24.09
CA GLY A 710 -14.62 -34.76 22.63
C GLY A 710 -13.36 -34.31 21.88
N LYS A 711 -12.60 -33.38 22.46
CA LYS A 711 -11.33 -32.86 21.92
C LYS A 711 -10.15 -33.69 22.40
N PHE A 712 -10.08 -34.01 23.69
CA PHE A 712 -8.99 -34.80 24.29
C PHE A 712 -9.51 -36.14 24.85
N ALA A 713 -9.23 -37.26 24.20
CA ALA A 713 -9.73 -38.55 24.68
C ALA A 713 -9.06 -39.06 25.97
N THR A 714 -7.88 -38.54 26.33
CA THR A 714 -7.12 -38.93 27.52
C THR A 714 -6.44 -37.73 28.16
N VAL A 715 -6.05 -37.89 29.44
CA VAL A 715 -5.18 -36.94 30.14
C VAL A 715 -3.86 -36.72 29.39
N LEU A 716 -3.30 -37.80 28.84
CA LEU A 716 -2.07 -37.75 28.04
C LEU A 716 -2.25 -36.87 26.79
N ASN A 717 -3.38 -36.94 26.08
CA ASN A 717 -3.67 -36.06 24.94
C ASN A 717 -3.71 -34.58 25.36
N ALA A 718 -4.38 -34.27 26.47
CA ALA A 718 -4.48 -32.90 26.98
C ALA A 718 -3.12 -32.36 27.43
N ALA A 719 -2.40 -33.09 28.28
CA ALA A 719 -1.06 -32.71 28.75
C ALA A 719 -0.08 -32.52 27.57
N SER A 720 -0.18 -33.39 26.56
CA SER A 720 0.64 -33.31 25.35
C SER A 720 0.34 -32.06 24.52
N TYR A 721 -0.93 -31.73 24.30
CA TYR A 721 -1.34 -30.53 23.56
C TYR A 721 -0.82 -29.24 24.21
N PHE A 722 -0.96 -29.12 25.53
CA PHE A 722 -0.47 -27.93 26.25
C PHE A 722 1.05 -27.97 26.54
N GLY A 723 1.75 -29.03 26.13
CA GLY A 723 3.19 -29.24 26.32
C GLY A 723 3.63 -29.17 27.78
N LEU A 724 2.89 -29.86 28.64
CA LEU A 724 3.18 -29.98 30.06
C LEU A 724 4.10 -31.20 30.28
N ASP A 725 5.39 -31.02 29.95
CA ASP A 725 6.37 -32.11 29.87
C ASP A 725 6.45 -32.96 31.15
N ASP A 726 6.38 -32.36 32.34
CA ASP A 726 6.39 -33.06 33.63
C ASP A 726 5.19 -34.01 33.78
N PHE A 727 4.00 -33.56 33.36
CA PHE A 727 2.77 -34.37 33.42
C PHE A 727 2.79 -35.49 32.38
N VAL A 728 3.28 -35.19 31.17
CA VAL A 728 3.44 -36.21 30.12
C VAL A 728 4.40 -37.29 30.58
N GLN A 729 5.53 -36.94 31.20
CA GLN A 729 6.46 -37.93 31.75
C GLN A 729 5.81 -38.76 32.86
N ASN A 730 5.12 -38.14 33.81
CA ASN A 730 4.47 -38.84 34.92
C ASN A 730 3.43 -39.84 34.44
N GLU A 731 2.56 -39.46 33.50
CA GLU A 731 1.56 -40.37 32.92
C GLU A 731 2.18 -41.54 32.17
N LEU A 732 3.29 -41.32 31.46
CA LEU A 732 4.02 -42.39 30.76
C LEU A 732 4.73 -43.38 31.71
N TYR A 733 4.96 -43.03 32.98
CA TYR A 733 5.47 -43.96 33.99
C TYR A 733 4.40 -44.92 34.53
N GLU A 734 3.11 -44.60 34.36
CA GLU A 734 1.98 -45.39 34.87
C GLU A 734 1.52 -46.51 33.88
N ASP A 735 2.41 -46.97 32.97
CA ASP A 735 2.13 -48.00 31.94
C ASP A 735 0.94 -47.66 31.00
N VAL A 736 0.66 -46.36 30.78
CA VAL A 736 -0.37 -45.89 29.84
C VAL A 736 0.05 -46.15 28.39
N ASP A 737 -0.88 -46.65 27.56
CA ASP A 737 -0.65 -46.81 26.12
C ASP A 737 -0.46 -45.43 25.45
N VAL A 738 0.79 -45.12 25.10
CA VAL A 738 1.17 -43.87 24.41
C VAL A 738 0.48 -43.68 23.06
N ASN A 739 0.02 -44.78 22.44
CA ASN A 739 -0.66 -44.80 21.14
C ASN A 739 -2.18 -44.93 21.29
N ALA A 740 -2.72 -44.73 22.50
CA ALA A 740 -4.15 -44.70 22.75
C ALA A 740 -4.84 -43.73 21.79
N ARG A 741 -5.93 -44.20 21.17
CA ARG A 741 -6.66 -43.47 20.12
C ARG A 741 -7.96 -42.87 20.64
N GLY A 742 -8.20 -41.60 20.33
CA GLY A 742 -9.50 -40.95 20.46
C GLY A 742 -9.45 -39.41 20.46
N GLY A 743 -10.64 -38.80 20.45
CA GLY A 743 -10.79 -37.34 20.43
C GLY A 743 -10.38 -36.75 19.07
N TYR A 744 -10.22 -35.42 19.01
CA TYR A 744 -9.92 -34.71 17.75
C TYR A 744 -8.53 -35.00 17.19
N TYR A 745 -7.56 -35.26 18.07
CA TYR A 745 -6.17 -35.47 17.68
C TYR A 745 -5.78 -36.94 17.56
N GLU A 746 -6.70 -37.89 17.78
CA GLU A 746 -6.45 -39.35 17.84
C GLU A 746 -5.38 -39.76 18.87
N THR A 747 -4.11 -39.41 18.71
CA THR A 747 -3.01 -39.77 19.61
C THR A 747 -2.46 -38.58 20.39
N ALA A 748 -1.76 -38.87 21.49
CA ALA A 748 -1.00 -37.87 22.24
C ALA A 748 0.09 -37.19 21.40
N LEU A 749 0.71 -37.92 20.46
CA LEU A 749 1.73 -37.38 19.56
C LEU A 749 1.16 -36.32 18.60
N GLN A 750 0.02 -36.62 17.97
CA GLN A 750 -0.68 -35.66 17.11
C GLN A 750 -1.17 -34.44 17.92
N ALA A 751 -1.63 -34.65 19.16
CA ALA A 751 -2.01 -33.57 20.06
C ALA A 751 -0.82 -32.67 20.41
N ALA A 752 0.36 -33.25 20.70
CA ALA A 752 1.60 -32.51 20.97
C ALA A 752 2.02 -31.63 19.79
N VAL A 753 1.95 -32.15 18.56
CA VAL A 753 2.27 -31.39 17.34
C VAL A 753 1.28 -30.25 17.14
N ALA A 754 -0.02 -30.52 17.21
CA ALA A 754 -1.06 -29.49 17.05
C ALA A 754 -0.94 -28.38 18.08
N GLY A 755 -0.82 -28.74 19.36
CA GLY A 755 -0.74 -27.77 20.44
C GLY A 755 0.57 -27.00 20.46
N ARG A 756 1.67 -27.57 19.94
CA ARG A 756 2.90 -26.81 19.67
C ARG A 756 2.64 -25.71 18.65
N HIS A 757 1.85 -25.91 17.61
CA HIS A 757 1.59 -24.85 16.62
C HIS A 757 0.60 -23.81 17.16
N ASP A 758 -0.50 -24.24 17.78
CA ASP A 758 -1.56 -23.36 18.28
C ASP A 758 -1.06 -22.40 19.37
N ARG A 759 -0.24 -22.89 20.32
CA ARG A 759 0.33 -22.05 21.39
C ARG A 759 1.21 -20.92 20.84
N HIS A 760 2.00 -21.21 19.80
CA HIS A 760 2.94 -20.23 19.24
C HIS A 760 2.26 -19.23 18.30
N PHE A 761 1.28 -19.68 17.52
CA PHE A 761 0.43 -18.76 16.75
C PHE A 761 -0.24 -17.73 17.67
N PHE A 762 -0.67 -18.15 18.86
CA PHE A 762 -1.26 -17.25 19.85
C PHE A 762 -0.24 -16.27 20.46
N GLU A 763 0.95 -16.73 20.87
CA GLU A 763 2.04 -15.85 21.35
C GLU A 763 2.34 -14.73 20.33
N MET A 764 2.37 -15.06 19.04
CA MET A 764 2.57 -14.05 17.98
C MET A 764 1.40 -13.06 17.88
N SER A 765 0.15 -13.55 17.95
CA SER A 765 -1.05 -12.71 17.84
C SER A 765 -1.19 -11.67 18.96
N ARG A 766 -0.53 -11.89 20.11
CA ARG A 766 -0.49 -10.93 21.23
C ARG A 766 0.42 -9.72 20.96
N HIS A 767 1.37 -9.85 20.05
CA HIS A 767 2.38 -8.82 19.77
C HIS A 767 2.26 -8.20 18.38
N PHE A 768 1.59 -8.87 17.44
CA PHE A 768 1.36 -8.41 16.08
C PHE A 768 0.08 -9.04 15.52
N TRP A 769 -0.74 -8.29 14.78
CA TRP A 769 -1.73 -8.88 13.87
C TRP A 769 -1.10 -8.97 12.48
N PRO A 770 -0.69 -10.17 11.99
CA PRO A 770 -0.11 -10.26 10.66
C PRO A 770 -1.18 -9.88 9.64
N THR A 771 -0.95 -8.81 8.88
CA THR A 771 -1.81 -8.37 7.78
C THR A 771 -1.97 -9.43 6.67
N ARG A 772 -1.18 -10.51 6.71
CA ARG A 772 -1.43 -11.78 6.03
C ARG A 772 -0.97 -12.96 6.90
N TRP A 773 -1.72 -14.06 6.88
CA TRP A 773 -1.45 -15.33 7.58
C TRP A 773 -0.09 -15.95 7.17
N SER A 774 1.02 -15.40 7.66
CA SER A 774 2.35 -16.00 7.56
C SER A 774 2.52 -17.00 8.70
N ARG A 775 2.88 -18.25 8.34
CA ARG A 775 2.88 -19.41 9.26
C ARG A 775 4.14 -19.42 10.14
N PRO A 776 4.07 -19.95 11.37
CA PRO A 776 5.09 -19.79 12.43
C PRO A 776 6.42 -20.54 12.23
N GLY A 777 6.73 -21.07 11.04
CA GLY A 777 7.84 -22.02 10.81
C GLY A 777 9.22 -21.56 11.33
N TYR A 778 9.60 -20.30 11.08
CA TYR A 778 10.89 -19.75 11.54
C TYR A 778 11.02 -19.68 13.07
N ILE A 779 9.93 -19.35 13.77
CA ILE A 779 9.92 -19.24 15.23
C ILE A 779 9.98 -20.63 15.88
N LEU A 780 9.29 -21.61 15.30
CA LEU A 780 9.33 -22.99 15.75
C LEU A 780 10.74 -23.60 15.63
N GLU A 781 11.56 -23.10 14.69
CA GLU A 781 12.94 -23.56 14.51
C GLU A 781 13.83 -23.29 15.73
N GLN A 782 13.59 -22.19 16.45
CA GLN A 782 14.37 -21.81 17.63
C GLN A 782 13.99 -22.59 18.89
N LYS A 783 12.83 -23.27 18.90
CA LYS A 783 12.30 -23.96 20.09
C LYS A 783 12.32 -25.48 19.90
N THR A 784 12.92 -26.20 20.84
CA THR A 784 12.99 -27.68 20.79
C THR A 784 11.61 -28.32 20.97
N PRO A 785 11.23 -29.34 20.16
CA PRO A 785 9.96 -30.05 20.31
C PRO A 785 10.01 -31.08 21.45
N THR A 786 10.20 -30.61 22.70
CA THR A 786 10.47 -31.45 23.89
C THR A 786 9.39 -32.51 24.13
N THR A 787 8.11 -32.12 24.17
CA THR A 787 6.99 -33.05 24.37
C THR A 787 6.94 -34.15 23.31
N VAL A 788 7.21 -33.79 22.04
CA VAL A 788 7.26 -34.75 20.92
C VAL A 788 8.44 -35.72 21.10
N GLN A 789 9.60 -35.24 21.54
CA GLN A 789 10.76 -36.10 21.83
C GLN A 789 10.47 -37.09 22.97
N ILE A 790 9.79 -36.63 24.03
CA ILE A 790 9.40 -37.48 25.16
C ILE A 790 8.48 -38.62 24.66
N LEU A 791 7.42 -38.28 23.92
CA LEU A 791 6.46 -39.27 23.41
C LEU A 791 7.12 -40.29 22.48
N LEU A 792 7.96 -39.84 21.53
CA LEU A 792 8.67 -40.74 20.61
C LEU A 792 9.64 -41.67 21.34
N LYS A 793 10.36 -41.17 22.36
CA LYS A 793 11.26 -41.98 23.19
C LYS A 793 10.52 -43.09 23.94
N HIS A 794 9.25 -42.87 24.29
CA HIS A 794 8.39 -43.84 24.96
C HIS A 794 7.56 -44.71 23.98
N GLY A 795 7.89 -44.70 22.67
CA GLY A 795 7.30 -45.63 21.70
C GLY A 795 6.05 -45.12 20.98
N ALA A 796 5.81 -43.81 20.96
CA ALA A 796 4.75 -43.23 20.13
C ALA A 796 5.00 -43.54 18.64
N ASP A 797 4.00 -44.08 17.94
CA ASP A 797 4.08 -44.40 16.52
C ASP A 797 3.77 -43.15 15.67
N PRO A 798 4.75 -42.60 14.92
CA PRO A 798 4.54 -41.41 14.12
C PRO A 798 3.66 -41.63 12.88
N ASN A 799 3.35 -42.88 12.52
CA ASN A 799 2.58 -43.25 11.34
C ASN A 799 1.09 -43.41 11.60
N ILE A 800 0.65 -43.24 12.85
CA ILE A 800 -0.77 -43.24 13.17
C ILE A 800 -1.44 -42.05 12.46
N CYS A 801 -2.40 -42.37 11.60
CA CYS A 801 -3.20 -41.41 10.83
C CYS A 801 -4.65 -41.38 11.34
N GLY A 802 -5.25 -40.19 11.35
CA GLY A 802 -6.67 -39.94 11.71
C GLY A 802 -6.88 -38.55 12.29
N GLY A 803 -8.07 -38.29 12.85
CA GLY A 803 -8.39 -37.01 13.49
C GLY A 803 -8.47 -35.81 12.53
N GLU A 804 -8.57 -34.60 13.06
CA GLU A 804 -8.66 -33.36 12.25
C GLU A 804 -7.33 -32.97 11.58
N VAL A 805 -6.21 -33.37 12.18
CA VAL A 805 -4.85 -32.98 11.79
C VAL A 805 -4.16 -33.96 10.85
N GLY A 806 -4.67 -35.19 10.70
CA GLY A 806 -4.00 -36.24 9.92
C GLY A 806 -2.78 -36.82 10.64
N SER A 807 -1.72 -37.22 9.93
CA SER A 807 -0.50 -37.70 10.60
C SER A 807 0.27 -36.58 11.29
N SER A 808 1.05 -36.91 12.32
CA SER A 808 1.95 -35.96 13.00
C SER A 808 2.94 -35.31 12.03
N LEU A 809 3.41 -36.06 11.03
CA LEU A 809 4.29 -35.55 9.99
C LEU A 809 3.57 -34.57 9.06
N LEU A 810 2.34 -34.88 8.62
CA LEU A 810 1.54 -34.01 7.76
C LEU A 810 1.28 -32.66 8.41
N ALA A 811 0.87 -32.67 9.69
CA ALA A 811 0.61 -31.45 10.47
C ALA A 811 1.89 -30.60 10.62
N SER A 812 3.02 -31.25 10.90
CA SER A 812 4.33 -30.58 10.99
C SER A 812 4.75 -29.94 9.66
N CYS A 813 4.52 -30.64 8.54
CA CYS A 813 4.81 -30.13 7.19
C CYS A 813 3.94 -28.94 6.82
N TYR A 814 2.65 -28.97 7.13
CA TYR A 814 1.73 -27.86 6.84
C TYR A 814 2.13 -26.57 7.56
N ASN A 815 2.58 -26.69 8.81
CA ASN A 815 2.93 -25.55 9.65
C ASN A 815 4.39 -25.10 9.50
N GLY A 816 5.20 -25.78 8.69
CA GLY A 816 6.60 -25.41 8.49
C GLY A 816 7.51 -25.73 9.68
N ASP A 817 7.16 -26.71 10.52
CA ASP A 817 7.91 -27.05 11.74
C ASP A 817 9.10 -27.99 11.43
N LEU A 818 10.16 -27.42 10.84
CA LEU A 818 11.34 -28.17 10.43
C LEU A 818 11.96 -29.04 11.54
N PRO A 819 12.11 -28.59 12.81
CA PRO A 819 12.59 -29.45 13.88
C PRO A 819 11.72 -30.69 14.12
N CYS A 820 10.40 -30.51 14.12
CA CYS A 820 9.46 -31.62 14.33
C CYS A 820 9.48 -32.58 13.14
N VAL A 821 9.53 -32.07 11.91
CA VAL A 821 9.69 -32.90 10.69
C VAL A 821 10.97 -33.73 10.75
N LYS A 822 12.13 -33.12 11.06
CA LYS A 822 13.40 -33.84 11.20
C LYS A 822 13.32 -34.96 12.24
N LEU A 823 12.69 -34.67 13.38
CA LEU A 823 12.55 -35.63 14.47
C LEU A 823 11.65 -36.80 14.08
N LEU A 824 10.49 -36.53 13.49
CA LEU A 824 9.52 -37.55 13.08
C LEU A 824 10.10 -38.47 12.00
N LEU A 825 10.74 -37.90 10.97
CA LEU A 825 11.40 -38.68 9.91
C LEU A 825 12.53 -39.56 10.46
N ALA A 826 13.35 -39.03 11.39
CA ALA A 826 14.39 -39.82 12.05
C ALA A 826 13.85 -40.99 12.88
N GLN A 827 12.59 -40.90 13.33
CA GLN A 827 11.88 -41.97 14.06
C GLN A 827 11.00 -42.84 13.14
N GLY A 828 11.21 -42.79 11.82
CA GLY A 828 10.54 -43.69 10.87
C GLY A 828 9.13 -43.25 10.46
N ALA A 829 8.81 -41.96 10.56
CA ALA A 829 7.61 -41.42 9.92
C ALA A 829 7.68 -41.58 8.40
N ASP A 830 6.65 -42.15 7.78
CA ASP A 830 6.56 -42.36 6.35
C ASP A 830 5.99 -41.10 5.65
N PRO A 831 6.78 -40.46 4.77
CA PRO A 831 6.39 -39.21 4.12
C PRO A 831 5.34 -39.40 3.00
N THR A 832 4.98 -40.64 2.69
CA THR A 832 3.97 -40.96 1.66
C THR A 832 2.54 -40.98 2.20
N TYR A 833 2.36 -40.94 3.52
CA TYR A 833 1.03 -40.90 4.13
C TYR A 833 0.29 -39.57 3.88
N GLY A 834 -1.02 -39.70 3.67
CA GLY A 834 -1.98 -38.61 3.56
C GLY A 834 -3.38 -39.04 4.03
N VAL A 835 -4.25 -38.07 4.30
CA VAL A 835 -5.63 -38.32 4.74
C VAL A 835 -6.58 -38.30 3.55
N ASN A 836 -7.50 -39.26 3.49
CA ASN A 836 -8.63 -39.21 2.57
C ASN A 836 -9.68 -38.23 3.10
N GLY A 837 -9.80 -37.05 2.49
CA GLY A 837 -10.78 -36.02 2.87
C GLY A 837 -11.03 -35.00 1.75
N ASN A 838 -11.94 -34.05 2.00
CA ASN A 838 -12.25 -32.94 1.09
C ASN A 838 -11.11 -31.89 1.03
N ASP A 839 -10.31 -31.78 2.10
CA ASP A 839 -9.17 -30.88 2.17
C ASP A 839 -7.97 -31.49 1.42
N ASP A 840 -7.88 -31.14 0.15
CA ASP A 840 -6.93 -31.74 -0.80
C ASP A 840 -5.44 -31.63 -0.41
N TRP A 841 -5.01 -30.60 0.32
CA TRP A 841 -3.61 -30.50 0.79
C TRP A 841 -3.25 -31.55 1.86
N LYS A 842 -4.25 -32.11 2.57
CA LYS A 842 -4.05 -33.15 3.59
C LYS A 842 -3.73 -34.53 2.96
N LYS A 843 -3.79 -34.65 1.63
CA LYS A 843 -3.57 -35.92 0.90
C LYS A 843 -2.10 -36.28 0.70
N SER A 844 -1.16 -35.39 1.02
CA SER A 844 0.29 -35.65 0.88
C SER A 844 1.11 -34.75 1.80
N CYS A 845 2.05 -35.33 2.55
CA CYS A 845 3.03 -34.57 3.35
C CYS A 845 3.84 -33.61 2.47
N LEU A 846 4.18 -34.02 1.23
CA LEU A 846 4.90 -33.17 0.29
C LEU A 846 4.06 -31.97 -0.16
N ALA A 847 2.75 -32.16 -0.40
CA ALA A 847 1.85 -31.06 -0.75
C ALA A 847 1.65 -30.08 0.42
N ALA A 848 1.52 -30.61 1.64
CA ALA A 848 1.47 -29.79 2.86
C ALA A 848 2.75 -28.96 3.04
N ALA A 849 3.93 -29.57 2.82
CA ALA A 849 5.22 -28.88 2.87
C ALA A 849 5.33 -27.77 1.81
N CYS A 850 4.90 -28.02 0.57
CA CYS A 850 4.89 -26.99 -0.48
C CYS A 850 4.00 -25.79 -0.10
N ARG A 851 2.90 -26.02 0.63
CA ARG A 851 2.04 -24.94 1.11
C ARG A 851 2.70 -24.10 2.20
N SER A 852 3.62 -24.67 2.98
CA SER A 852 4.37 -23.98 4.03
C SER A 852 5.46 -23.04 3.49
N ALA A 853 5.81 -23.14 2.20
CA ALA A 853 6.89 -22.39 1.56
C ALA A 853 8.28 -22.60 2.20
N ASP A 854 8.52 -23.76 2.85
CA ASP A 854 9.86 -24.12 3.35
C ASP A 854 10.48 -25.20 2.46
N ILE A 855 11.38 -24.79 1.56
CA ILE A 855 12.11 -25.69 0.65
C ILE A 855 12.96 -26.73 1.39
N ARG A 856 13.39 -26.45 2.62
CA ARG A 856 14.20 -27.39 3.42
C ARG A 856 13.38 -28.60 3.82
N ILE A 857 12.10 -28.39 4.16
CA ILE A 857 11.15 -29.47 4.46
C ILE A 857 10.85 -30.27 3.19
N VAL A 858 10.64 -29.59 2.05
CA VAL A 858 10.40 -30.25 0.75
C VAL A 858 11.56 -31.18 0.39
N LYS A 859 12.80 -30.66 0.40
CA LYS A 859 14.03 -31.44 0.14
C LYS A 859 14.15 -32.62 1.10
N LEU A 860 13.95 -32.38 2.40
CA LEU A 860 14.05 -33.41 3.41
C LEU A 860 13.03 -34.54 3.23
N LEU A 861 11.77 -34.23 2.89
CA LEU A 861 10.77 -35.25 2.61
C LEU A 861 11.16 -36.10 1.40
N MET A 862 11.71 -35.48 0.35
CA MET A 862 12.15 -36.18 -0.86
C MET A 862 13.37 -37.07 -0.60
N ASP A 863 14.31 -36.63 0.24
CA ASP A 863 15.44 -37.46 0.71
C ASP A 863 14.97 -38.72 1.44
N TYR A 864 13.83 -38.65 2.12
CA TYR A 864 13.18 -39.77 2.82
C TYR A 864 12.17 -40.55 1.95
N GLY A 865 12.12 -40.29 0.63
CA GLY A 865 11.35 -41.08 -0.33
C GLY A 865 9.99 -40.50 -0.74
N ALA A 866 9.68 -39.26 -0.38
CA ALA A 866 8.49 -38.57 -0.92
C ALA A 866 8.62 -38.37 -2.44
N ARG A 867 7.58 -38.73 -3.19
CA ARG A 867 7.61 -38.63 -4.65
C ARG A 867 7.19 -37.24 -5.13
N ALA A 868 8.03 -36.61 -5.95
CA ALA A 868 7.76 -35.31 -6.58
C ALA A 868 6.56 -35.35 -7.54
N ASP A 869 6.21 -36.51 -8.09
CA ASP A 869 5.08 -36.70 -9.01
C ASP A 869 3.71 -36.75 -8.32
N SER A 870 3.65 -36.49 -7.01
CA SER A 870 2.39 -36.26 -6.31
C SER A 870 1.64 -35.12 -7.00
N SER A 871 0.51 -35.43 -7.64
CA SER A 871 -0.28 -34.50 -8.46
C SER A 871 -0.71 -33.23 -7.71
N MET A 872 -0.69 -33.27 -6.38
CA MET A 872 -1.04 -32.18 -5.48
C MET A 872 0.15 -31.26 -5.14
N ALA A 873 1.39 -31.75 -5.20
CA ALA A 873 2.57 -31.05 -4.70
C ALA A 873 2.88 -29.82 -5.56
N LEU A 874 2.95 -30.00 -6.89
CA LEU A 874 3.22 -28.90 -7.82
C LEU A 874 2.13 -27.83 -7.78
N CYS A 875 0.85 -28.22 -7.78
CA CYS A 875 -0.27 -27.28 -7.64
C CYS A 875 -0.22 -26.49 -6.31
N SER A 876 0.19 -27.14 -5.22
CA SER A 876 0.34 -26.47 -3.90
C SER A 876 1.52 -25.50 -3.89
N ALA A 877 2.63 -25.88 -4.52
CA ALA A 877 3.81 -25.01 -4.68
C ALA A 877 3.46 -23.75 -5.50
N VAL A 878 2.76 -23.90 -6.64
CA VAL A 878 2.32 -22.76 -7.46
C VAL A 878 1.43 -21.79 -6.67
N ARG A 879 0.56 -22.28 -5.79
CA ARG A 879 -0.26 -21.42 -4.91
C ARG A 879 0.53 -20.70 -3.82
N SER A 880 1.66 -21.27 -3.39
CA SER A 880 2.55 -20.64 -2.40
C SER A 880 3.39 -19.51 -3.00
N LYS A 881 3.45 -19.39 -4.33
CA LYS A 881 4.27 -18.44 -5.11
C LYS A 881 5.79 -18.64 -5.01
N ASP A 882 6.25 -19.71 -4.36
CA ASP A 882 7.67 -20.01 -4.20
C ASP A 882 8.26 -20.66 -5.48
N ILE A 883 8.99 -19.87 -6.24
CA ILE A 883 9.64 -20.29 -7.50
C ILE A 883 10.69 -21.39 -7.26
N GLU A 884 11.41 -21.35 -6.13
CA GLU A 884 12.47 -22.32 -5.85
C GLU A 884 11.88 -23.71 -5.60
N ILE A 885 10.78 -23.80 -4.83
CA ILE A 885 10.08 -25.07 -4.60
C ILE A 885 9.51 -25.61 -5.92
N ILE A 886 8.90 -24.76 -6.74
CA ILE A 886 8.34 -25.14 -8.04
C ILE A 886 9.45 -25.71 -8.94
N ARG A 887 10.58 -24.99 -9.05
CA ARG A 887 11.74 -25.43 -9.82
C ARG A 887 12.26 -26.77 -9.32
N HIS A 888 12.42 -26.90 -8.01
CA HIS A 888 12.96 -28.11 -7.40
C HIS A 888 12.07 -29.33 -7.65
N LEU A 889 10.74 -29.19 -7.55
CA LEU A 889 9.81 -30.27 -7.88
C LEU A 889 9.89 -30.68 -9.35
N LEU A 890 9.95 -29.71 -10.27
CA LEU A 890 10.04 -29.97 -11.71
C LEU A 890 11.36 -30.66 -12.09
N GLU A 891 12.48 -30.22 -11.52
CA GLU A 891 13.81 -30.85 -11.69
C GLU A 891 13.83 -32.32 -11.23
N ASN A 892 12.99 -32.66 -10.24
CA ASN A 892 12.86 -34.01 -9.70
C ASN A 892 11.68 -34.79 -10.31
N GLY A 893 11.17 -34.38 -11.47
CA GLY A 893 10.22 -35.16 -12.26
C GLY A 893 8.76 -34.94 -11.91
N ALA A 894 8.40 -33.85 -11.21
CA ALA A 894 7.01 -33.45 -11.10
C ALA A 894 6.41 -33.18 -12.49
N ASN A 895 5.22 -33.73 -12.76
CA ASN A 895 4.55 -33.54 -14.03
C ASN A 895 3.93 -32.12 -14.12
N PRO A 896 4.38 -31.23 -15.02
CA PRO A 896 3.79 -29.89 -15.18
C PRO A 896 2.36 -29.91 -15.72
N ASN A 897 1.91 -31.07 -16.23
CA ASN A 897 0.56 -31.34 -16.71
C ASN A 897 -0.20 -32.28 -15.77
N SER A 898 0.09 -32.25 -14.47
CA SER A 898 -0.57 -33.06 -13.45
C SER A 898 -2.10 -32.90 -13.48
N GLU A 899 -2.82 -33.89 -12.92
CA GLU A 899 -4.28 -33.91 -12.87
C GLU A 899 -4.86 -32.63 -12.25
N ARG A 900 -6.06 -32.27 -12.70
CA ARG A 900 -6.69 -30.99 -12.41
C ARG A 900 -7.11 -30.87 -10.95
N TYR A 901 -6.75 -29.76 -10.31
CA TYR A 901 -7.24 -29.36 -8.99
C TYR A 901 -8.38 -28.37 -9.18
N GLN A 902 -9.59 -28.66 -8.66
CA GLN A 902 -10.78 -27.82 -8.91
C GLN A 902 -10.95 -27.45 -10.40
N ASP A 903 -10.66 -28.41 -11.29
CA ASP A 903 -10.64 -28.25 -12.76
C ASP A 903 -9.51 -27.40 -13.37
N GLU A 904 -8.51 -26.97 -12.59
CA GLU A 904 -7.35 -26.18 -13.06
C GLU A 904 -6.02 -26.96 -13.10
N THR A 905 -5.18 -26.68 -14.09
CA THR A 905 -3.79 -27.17 -14.23
C THR A 905 -2.79 -26.29 -13.46
N PRO A 906 -1.55 -26.74 -13.16
CA PRO A 906 -0.52 -25.90 -12.56
C PRO A 906 -0.30 -24.57 -13.31
N LEU A 907 -0.29 -24.63 -14.65
CA LEU A 907 -0.15 -23.44 -15.50
C LEU A 907 -1.32 -22.47 -15.35
N GLN A 908 -2.55 -22.98 -15.25
CA GLN A 908 -3.72 -22.15 -15.00
C GLN A 908 -3.72 -21.50 -13.63
N ILE A 909 -3.29 -22.22 -12.59
CA ILE A 909 -3.14 -21.67 -11.24
C ILE A 909 -2.08 -20.55 -11.24
N ALA A 910 -0.99 -20.69 -12.00
CA ALA A 910 0.01 -19.64 -12.14
C ALA A 910 -0.57 -18.40 -12.86
N CYS A 911 -1.39 -18.61 -13.88
CA CYS A 911 -2.09 -17.54 -14.60
C CYS A 911 -3.11 -16.80 -13.74
N SER A 912 -3.95 -17.52 -12.96
CA SER A 912 -4.96 -16.89 -12.10
C SER A 912 -4.38 -16.14 -10.92
N ASN A 913 -3.14 -16.44 -10.53
CA ASN A 913 -2.41 -15.75 -9.46
C ASN A 913 -1.42 -14.69 -9.97
N GLU A 914 -1.42 -14.40 -11.28
CA GLU A 914 -0.60 -13.37 -11.92
C GLU A 914 0.91 -13.56 -11.76
N GLN A 915 1.41 -14.78 -11.98
CA GLN A 915 2.81 -15.15 -11.73
C GLN A 915 3.59 -15.36 -13.05
N PRO A 916 4.04 -14.31 -13.76
CA PRO A 916 4.66 -14.46 -15.08
C PRO A 916 5.94 -15.32 -15.04
N LYS A 917 6.77 -15.17 -14.00
CA LYS A 917 7.99 -15.97 -13.81
C LYS A 917 7.69 -17.47 -13.60
N VAL A 918 6.59 -17.81 -12.91
CA VAL A 918 6.16 -19.20 -12.71
C VAL A 918 5.55 -19.77 -13.98
N VAL A 919 4.78 -18.97 -14.73
CA VAL A 919 4.26 -19.34 -16.05
C VAL A 919 5.42 -19.67 -17.00
N GLU A 920 6.44 -18.82 -17.07
CA GLU A 920 7.63 -19.07 -17.88
C GLU A 920 8.34 -20.37 -17.46
N LEU A 921 8.56 -20.56 -16.16
CA LEU A 921 9.19 -21.77 -15.62
C LEU A 921 8.39 -23.04 -15.97
N LEU A 922 7.08 -23.04 -15.76
CA LEU A 922 6.24 -24.21 -16.09
C LEU A 922 6.29 -24.55 -17.59
N LEU A 923 6.28 -23.53 -18.46
CA LEU A 923 6.40 -23.72 -19.90
C LEU A 923 7.76 -24.27 -20.31
N GLN A 924 8.86 -23.79 -19.70
CA GLN A 924 10.22 -24.33 -19.92
C GLN A 924 10.31 -25.83 -19.60
N TYR A 925 9.57 -26.30 -18.60
CA TYR A 925 9.52 -27.71 -18.22
C TYR A 925 8.44 -28.53 -18.96
N GLY A 926 7.77 -27.95 -19.96
CA GLY A 926 6.84 -28.66 -20.84
C GLY A 926 5.37 -28.63 -20.40
N ALA A 927 4.95 -27.63 -19.62
CA ALA A 927 3.52 -27.37 -19.40
C ALA A 927 2.82 -27.09 -20.74
N SER A 928 1.67 -27.73 -20.94
CA SER A 928 0.87 -27.56 -22.14
C SER A 928 0.10 -26.26 -22.09
N ILE A 929 0.44 -25.35 -22.99
CA ILE A 929 -0.16 -24.02 -23.12
C ILE A 929 -1.65 -24.05 -23.50
N SER A 930 -2.12 -25.20 -24.00
CA SER A 930 -3.50 -25.44 -24.42
C SER A 930 -4.21 -26.50 -23.55
N SER A 931 -3.68 -26.81 -22.38
CA SER A 931 -4.34 -27.72 -21.41
C SER A 931 -5.17 -26.93 -20.41
N GLY A 932 -6.27 -27.51 -19.91
CA GLY A 932 -7.02 -26.93 -18.78
C GLY A 932 -8.46 -26.45 -19.03
N GLY A 933 -9.10 -26.82 -20.14
CA GLY A 933 -10.47 -26.36 -20.42
C GLY A 933 -11.45 -26.52 -19.24
N GLY A 934 -12.05 -25.40 -18.81
CA GLY A 934 -13.04 -25.28 -17.73
C GLY A 934 -13.93 -24.05 -17.97
N ARG A 935 -14.59 -23.52 -16.93
CA ARG A 935 -15.49 -22.34 -17.06
C ARG A 935 -14.81 -21.14 -17.74
N PHE A 936 -13.55 -20.90 -17.42
CA PHE A 936 -12.78 -19.75 -17.90
C PHE A 936 -11.82 -20.07 -19.06
N GLY A 937 -11.84 -21.28 -19.61
CA GLY A 937 -11.06 -21.66 -20.80
C GLY A 937 -9.64 -22.13 -20.52
N PHE A 938 -8.70 -21.85 -21.43
CA PHE A 938 -7.28 -22.22 -21.34
C PHE A 938 -6.47 -21.10 -20.63
N PRO A 939 -5.16 -21.27 -20.37
CA PRO A 939 -4.34 -20.29 -19.64
C PRO A 939 -4.47 -18.85 -20.16
N LEU A 940 -4.51 -18.65 -21.48
CA LEU A 940 -4.63 -17.32 -22.08
C LEU A 940 -6.00 -16.68 -21.84
N GLN A 941 -7.10 -17.45 -21.83
CA GLN A 941 -8.43 -16.92 -21.50
C GLN A 941 -8.56 -16.68 -20.00
N LEU A 942 -7.99 -17.56 -19.16
CA LEU A 942 -8.03 -17.43 -17.70
C LEU A 942 -7.27 -16.19 -17.22
N THR A 943 -6.11 -15.89 -17.82
CA THR A 943 -5.35 -14.66 -17.54
C THR A 943 -6.21 -13.41 -17.80
N ALA A 944 -6.97 -13.40 -18.90
CA ALA A 944 -7.90 -12.32 -19.21
C ALA A 944 -9.14 -12.27 -18.30
N ALA A 945 -9.49 -13.36 -17.61
CA ALA A 945 -10.67 -13.43 -16.75
C ALA A 945 -10.42 -12.96 -15.30
N THR A 946 -9.16 -12.86 -14.89
CA THR A 946 -8.77 -12.66 -13.48
C THR A 946 -8.30 -11.24 -13.18
N PHE A 947 -8.53 -10.28 -14.09
CA PHE A 947 -7.95 -8.93 -14.05
C PHE A 947 -6.41 -8.97 -13.97
N GLY A 948 -5.81 -9.99 -14.59
CA GLY A 948 -4.42 -10.33 -14.35
C GLY A 948 -3.40 -9.41 -15.02
N SER A 949 -2.12 -9.59 -14.67
CA SER A 949 -1.02 -8.86 -15.33
C SER A 949 -0.92 -9.14 -16.84
N VAL A 950 -0.93 -8.08 -17.66
CA VAL A 950 -0.59 -8.09 -19.11
C VAL A 950 0.74 -8.79 -19.37
N GLU A 951 1.66 -8.79 -18.41
CA GLU A 951 2.95 -9.48 -18.50
C GLU A 951 2.79 -11.00 -18.57
N THR A 952 1.86 -11.58 -17.82
CA THR A 952 1.57 -13.02 -17.90
C THR A 952 1.02 -13.40 -19.27
N LEU A 953 0.20 -12.52 -19.84
CA LEU A 953 -0.37 -12.68 -21.18
C LEU A 953 0.73 -12.58 -22.26
N LYS A 954 1.65 -11.63 -22.14
CA LYS A 954 2.85 -11.52 -23.00
C LYS A 954 3.69 -12.80 -22.99
N VAL A 955 3.98 -13.35 -21.81
CA VAL A 955 4.75 -14.60 -21.66
C VAL A 955 4.06 -15.76 -22.38
N LEU A 956 2.74 -15.92 -22.22
CA LEU A 956 1.99 -16.97 -22.90
C LEU A 956 2.04 -16.81 -24.43
N VAL A 957 1.82 -15.60 -24.96
CA VAL A 957 1.86 -15.35 -26.41
C VAL A 957 3.26 -15.57 -26.97
N ALA A 958 4.30 -15.10 -26.28
CA ALA A 958 5.70 -15.32 -26.67
C ALA A 958 6.07 -16.82 -26.72
N ASN A 959 5.44 -17.63 -25.87
CA ASN A 959 5.60 -19.09 -25.85
C ASN A 959 4.60 -19.85 -26.75
N GLY A 960 3.98 -19.16 -27.70
CA GLY A 960 3.17 -19.79 -28.76
C GLY A 960 1.71 -20.05 -28.39
N ALA A 961 1.16 -19.36 -27.38
CA ALA A 961 -0.28 -19.41 -27.11
C ALA A 961 -1.04 -18.91 -28.34
N ASN A 962 -2.02 -19.70 -28.80
CA ASN A 962 -2.88 -19.26 -29.89
C ASN A 962 -3.86 -18.20 -29.38
N VAL A 963 -3.61 -16.95 -29.76
CA VAL A 963 -4.43 -15.76 -29.41
C VAL A 963 -5.91 -15.94 -29.77
N ASN A 964 -6.18 -16.73 -30.81
CA ASN A 964 -7.53 -17.00 -31.32
C ASN A 964 -8.09 -18.35 -30.85
N GLN A 965 -7.45 -19.01 -29.88
CA GLN A 965 -7.96 -20.23 -29.30
C GLN A 965 -9.34 -19.99 -28.68
N ARG A 966 -10.29 -20.87 -29.01
CA ARG A 966 -11.66 -20.82 -28.48
C ARG A 966 -11.80 -21.80 -27.33
N GLY A 967 -12.26 -21.33 -26.17
CA GLY A 967 -12.50 -22.12 -24.96
C GLY A 967 -13.22 -21.34 -23.86
N GLY A 968 -13.77 -22.06 -22.88
CA GLY A 968 -14.51 -21.45 -21.77
C GLY A 968 -15.85 -20.80 -22.18
N ALA A 969 -16.50 -20.14 -21.23
CA ALA A 969 -17.83 -19.55 -21.42
C ALA A 969 -17.83 -18.30 -22.33
N PHE A 970 -16.70 -17.60 -22.46
CA PHE A 970 -16.60 -16.34 -23.20
C PHE A 970 -16.14 -16.54 -24.66
N GLY A 971 -15.36 -17.58 -24.96
CA GLY A 971 -14.87 -17.86 -26.32
C GLY A 971 -13.36 -17.65 -26.45
N THR A 972 -12.92 -16.52 -27.00
CA THR A 972 -11.47 -16.21 -27.13
C THR A 972 -11.00 -15.31 -26.01
N SER A 973 -9.68 -15.15 -25.85
CA SER A 973 -9.14 -14.20 -24.87
C SER A 973 -9.58 -12.76 -25.11
N LEU A 974 -9.79 -12.37 -26.38
CA LEU A 974 -10.34 -11.07 -26.74
C LEU A 974 -11.77 -10.89 -26.23
N HIS A 975 -12.61 -11.94 -26.32
CA HIS A 975 -13.95 -11.92 -25.73
C HIS A 975 -13.90 -11.79 -24.21
N THR A 976 -12.99 -12.52 -23.56
CA THR A 976 -12.82 -12.45 -22.10
C THR A 976 -12.34 -11.07 -21.66
N ALA A 977 -11.28 -10.52 -22.27
CA ALA A 977 -10.76 -9.19 -21.92
C ALA A 977 -11.82 -8.09 -22.13
N ALA A 978 -12.58 -8.16 -23.23
CA ALA A 978 -13.70 -7.25 -23.47
C ALA A 978 -14.87 -7.44 -22.50
N HIS A 979 -15.02 -8.62 -21.88
CA HIS A 979 -16.06 -8.90 -20.89
C HIS A 979 -15.71 -8.40 -19.49
N PHE A 980 -14.43 -8.35 -19.14
CA PHE A 980 -13.96 -7.91 -17.82
C PHE A 980 -13.44 -6.46 -17.80
N GLY A 981 -13.38 -5.78 -18.95
CA GLY A 981 -13.11 -4.35 -18.99
C GLY A 981 -11.63 -3.96 -19.04
N ASP A 982 -10.76 -4.88 -19.46
CA ASP A 982 -9.32 -4.62 -19.54
C ASP A 982 -8.90 -4.04 -20.91
N VAL A 983 -8.81 -2.71 -20.99
CA VAL A 983 -8.45 -1.97 -22.22
C VAL A 983 -7.05 -2.32 -22.71
N GLU A 984 -6.07 -2.44 -21.80
CA GLU A 984 -4.68 -2.71 -22.14
C GLU A 984 -4.52 -4.12 -22.72
N MET A 985 -5.20 -5.12 -22.13
CA MET A 985 -5.24 -6.47 -22.68
C MET A 985 -5.92 -6.52 -24.04
N VAL A 986 -7.01 -5.78 -24.24
CA VAL A 986 -7.69 -5.72 -25.54
C VAL A 986 -6.77 -5.16 -26.61
N ASP A 987 -6.13 -4.01 -26.36
CA ASP A 987 -5.20 -3.41 -27.33
C ASP A 987 -4.01 -4.33 -27.61
N TYR A 988 -3.44 -4.95 -26.57
CA TYR A 988 -2.35 -5.91 -26.72
C TYR A 988 -2.78 -7.13 -27.54
N LEU A 989 -3.89 -7.79 -27.21
CA LEU A 989 -4.38 -8.96 -27.95
C LEU A 989 -4.61 -8.63 -29.43
N ILE A 990 -5.20 -7.47 -29.73
CA ILE A 990 -5.37 -6.99 -31.11
C ILE A 990 -4.02 -6.78 -31.81
N SER A 991 -3.04 -6.17 -31.12
CA SER A 991 -1.69 -5.99 -31.65
C SER A 991 -0.99 -7.32 -31.99
N GLN A 992 -1.34 -8.40 -31.28
CA GLN A 992 -0.82 -9.75 -31.50
C GLN A 992 -1.67 -10.57 -32.49
N GLY A 993 -2.60 -9.94 -33.22
CA GLY A 993 -3.40 -10.59 -34.26
C GLY A 993 -4.64 -11.32 -33.76
N ALA A 994 -5.21 -10.90 -32.63
CA ALA A 994 -6.55 -11.36 -32.24
C ALA A 994 -7.57 -11.03 -33.33
N ASP A 995 -8.34 -12.04 -33.74
CA ASP A 995 -9.40 -11.91 -34.70
C ASP A 995 -10.59 -11.20 -34.05
N ILE A 996 -10.76 -9.93 -34.40
CA ILE A 996 -11.84 -9.05 -33.95
C ILE A 996 -13.22 -9.61 -34.36
N HIS A 997 -13.28 -10.41 -35.42
CA HIS A 997 -14.49 -11.03 -35.95
C HIS A 997 -14.69 -12.47 -35.48
N ALA A 998 -13.84 -12.97 -34.58
CA ALA A 998 -14.01 -14.29 -34.01
C ALA A 998 -15.38 -14.41 -33.33
N GLU A 999 -16.07 -15.53 -33.55
CA GLU A 999 -17.35 -15.75 -32.90
C GLU A 999 -17.17 -16.27 -31.46
N GLY A 1000 -17.64 -15.50 -30.48
CA GLY A 1000 -17.72 -15.87 -29.07
C GLY A 1000 -18.87 -16.84 -28.77
N VAL A 1001 -18.97 -17.29 -27.52
CA VAL A 1001 -20.09 -18.15 -27.08
C VAL A 1001 -21.18 -17.29 -26.47
N MET A 1002 -20.89 -16.63 -25.35
CA MET A 1002 -21.74 -15.55 -24.84
C MET A 1002 -21.57 -14.31 -25.72
N PHE A 1003 -22.66 -13.60 -26.02
CA PHE A 1003 -22.68 -12.36 -26.83
C PHE A 1003 -22.12 -12.38 -28.26
N LYS A 1004 -21.53 -13.49 -28.72
CA LYS A 1004 -21.02 -13.78 -30.08
C LYS A 1004 -19.88 -12.90 -30.61
N SER A 1005 -19.64 -11.69 -30.11
CA SER A 1005 -18.48 -10.86 -30.52
C SER A 1005 -17.90 -10.05 -29.36
N ALA A 1006 -16.60 -9.76 -29.42
CA ALA A 1006 -15.91 -8.95 -28.40
C ALA A 1006 -16.54 -7.55 -28.27
N LEU A 1007 -16.97 -6.95 -29.38
CA LEU A 1007 -17.68 -5.67 -29.40
C LEU A 1007 -18.96 -5.72 -28.54
N ARG A 1008 -19.67 -6.85 -28.55
CA ARG A 1008 -20.86 -7.02 -27.72
C ARG A 1008 -20.57 -7.33 -26.26
N HIS A 1009 -19.45 -7.96 -25.93
CA HIS A 1009 -19.04 -8.09 -24.53
C HIS A 1009 -18.78 -6.71 -23.92
N ALA A 1010 -18.06 -5.85 -24.64
CA ALA A 1010 -17.80 -4.47 -24.22
C ALA A 1010 -19.10 -3.67 -24.08
N LEU A 1011 -19.98 -3.72 -25.08
CA LEU A 1011 -21.28 -3.04 -25.03
C LEU A 1011 -22.17 -3.56 -23.89
N GLY A 1012 -22.24 -4.88 -23.69
CA GLY A 1012 -23.08 -5.51 -22.68
C GLY A 1012 -22.62 -5.32 -21.22
N ASN A 1013 -21.43 -4.76 -20.99
CA ASN A 1013 -20.92 -4.42 -19.65
C ASN A 1013 -20.59 -2.93 -19.53
N ALA A 1014 -21.03 -2.11 -20.49
CA ALA A 1014 -20.79 -0.67 -20.56
C ALA A 1014 -19.30 -0.26 -20.56
N TYR A 1015 -18.40 -1.07 -21.14
CA TYR A 1015 -16.99 -0.70 -21.30
C TYR A 1015 -16.78 0.16 -22.53
N THR A 1016 -17.08 1.45 -22.36
CA THR A 1016 -17.01 2.53 -23.35
C THR A 1016 -15.68 2.56 -24.12
N ASP A 1017 -14.55 2.57 -23.40
CA ASP A 1017 -13.23 2.69 -24.02
C ASP A 1017 -12.88 1.50 -24.92
N ILE A 1018 -13.24 0.29 -24.48
CA ILE A 1018 -13.05 -0.95 -25.23
C ILE A 1018 -13.96 -0.98 -26.46
N PHE A 1019 -15.20 -0.53 -26.30
CA PHE A 1019 -16.17 -0.47 -27.40
C PHE A 1019 -15.66 0.45 -28.52
N VAL A 1020 -15.21 1.67 -28.17
CA VAL A 1020 -14.64 2.62 -29.13
C VAL A 1020 -13.35 2.07 -29.75
N LEU A 1021 -12.48 1.45 -28.95
CA LEU A 1021 -11.24 0.83 -29.44
C LEU A 1021 -11.53 -0.25 -30.49
N LEU A 1022 -12.47 -1.16 -30.21
CA LEU A 1022 -12.85 -2.25 -31.13
C LEU A 1022 -13.44 -1.71 -32.44
N LEU A 1023 -14.28 -0.67 -32.39
CA LEU A 1023 -14.82 -0.03 -33.60
C LEU A 1023 -13.70 0.62 -34.44
N LYS A 1024 -12.79 1.36 -33.81
CA LYS A 1024 -11.62 1.97 -34.49
C LYS A 1024 -10.72 0.92 -35.16
N LYS A 1025 -10.65 -0.27 -34.58
CA LYS A 1025 -9.88 -1.40 -35.13
C LYS A 1025 -10.68 -2.24 -36.15
N GLY A 1026 -11.89 -1.82 -36.51
CA GLY A 1026 -12.67 -2.42 -37.61
C GLY A 1026 -13.72 -3.45 -37.19
N ALA A 1027 -14.13 -3.50 -35.92
CA ALA A 1027 -15.18 -4.42 -35.47
C ALA A 1027 -16.51 -4.22 -36.22
N ASP A 1028 -17.13 -5.31 -36.65
CA ASP A 1028 -18.37 -5.27 -37.43
C ASP A 1028 -19.62 -5.06 -36.55
N MET A 1029 -20.29 -3.92 -36.76
CA MET A 1029 -21.58 -3.58 -36.13
C MET A 1029 -22.75 -4.47 -36.58
N GLN A 1030 -22.59 -5.25 -37.66
CA GLN A 1030 -23.61 -6.15 -38.19
C GLN A 1030 -23.56 -7.56 -37.60
N THR A 1031 -22.59 -7.86 -36.73
CA THR A 1031 -22.56 -9.18 -36.07
C THR A 1031 -23.87 -9.37 -35.30
N PRO A 1032 -24.66 -10.45 -35.43
CA PRO A 1032 -25.88 -10.71 -34.62
C PRO A 1032 -25.53 -11.33 -33.25
N GLY A 1033 -26.31 -11.09 -32.21
CA GLY A 1033 -25.89 -11.34 -30.81
C GLY A 1033 -26.77 -12.30 -30.01
N GLY A 1034 -26.14 -13.26 -29.30
CA GLY A 1034 -26.72 -13.99 -28.17
C GLY A 1034 -28.19 -14.43 -28.30
N ARG A 1035 -28.95 -14.36 -27.19
CA ARG A 1035 -30.40 -14.65 -27.13
C ARG A 1035 -31.30 -13.54 -27.73
N TYR A 1036 -30.74 -12.43 -28.20
CA TYR A 1036 -31.49 -11.21 -28.56
C TYR A 1036 -31.52 -10.88 -30.06
N GLY A 1037 -30.78 -11.59 -30.91
CA GLY A 1037 -31.01 -11.66 -32.36
C GLY A 1037 -30.63 -10.42 -33.21
N GLU A 1038 -30.83 -9.19 -32.72
CA GLU A 1038 -30.67 -7.94 -33.49
C GLU A 1038 -29.21 -7.43 -33.53
N THR A 1039 -28.81 -6.79 -34.63
CA THR A 1039 -27.46 -6.21 -34.84
C THR A 1039 -27.37 -4.78 -34.27
N LEU A 1040 -26.17 -4.34 -33.86
CA LEU A 1040 -25.97 -2.95 -33.38
C LEU A 1040 -26.38 -1.94 -34.47
N ARG A 1041 -26.06 -2.24 -35.72
CA ARG A 1041 -26.44 -1.38 -36.86
C ARG A 1041 -27.95 -1.39 -37.14
N GLN A 1042 -28.66 -2.49 -36.90
CA GLN A 1042 -30.12 -2.53 -36.96
C GLN A 1042 -30.75 -1.65 -35.88
N ILE A 1043 -30.19 -1.68 -34.66
CA ILE A 1043 -30.65 -0.83 -33.55
C ILE A 1043 -30.38 0.64 -33.88
N LEU A 1044 -29.16 1.00 -34.31
CA LEU A 1044 -28.82 2.37 -34.71
C LEU A 1044 -29.65 2.88 -35.90
N ALA A 1045 -30.02 2.00 -36.84
CA ALA A 1045 -30.88 2.35 -37.97
C ALA A 1045 -32.36 2.55 -37.58
N ALA A 1046 -32.79 1.98 -36.46
CA ALA A 1046 -34.14 2.16 -35.93
C ALA A 1046 -34.27 3.41 -35.04
N VAL A 1047 -33.17 4.10 -34.75
CA VAL A 1047 -33.17 5.30 -33.91
C VAL A 1047 -33.69 6.50 -34.71
N PRO A 1048 -34.68 7.25 -34.19
CA PRO A 1048 -35.17 8.46 -34.82
C PRO A 1048 -34.06 9.50 -35.10
N GLU A 1049 -34.07 10.15 -36.27
CA GLU A 1049 -33.05 11.14 -36.67
C GLU A 1049 -32.89 12.32 -35.71
N ASN A 1050 -33.96 12.65 -34.96
CA ASN A 1050 -34.00 13.73 -33.98
C ASN A 1050 -33.36 13.37 -32.62
N LYS A 1051 -32.96 12.12 -32.42
CA LYS A 1051 -32.23 11.70 -31.22
C LYS A 1051 -30.75 12.01 -31.41
N SER A 1052 -30.19 12.77 -30.47
CA SER A 1052 -28.75 13.06 -30.36
C SER A 1052 -28.01 12.06 -29.48
N GLU A 1053 -28.74 11.24 -28.72
CA GLU A 1053 -28.21 10.32 -27.72
C GLU A 1053 -29.09 9.07 -27.64
N ILE A 1054 -28.47 7.89 -27.51
CA ILE A 1054 -29.11 6.58 -27.37
C ILE A 1054 -28.56 5.90 -26.12
N TRP A 1055 -29.46 5.37 -25.31
CA TRP A 1055 -29.08 4.64 -24.09
C TRP A 1055 -29.29 3.14 -24.28
N PHE A 1056 -28.27 2.34 -23.97
CA PHE A 1056 -28.35 0.88 -23.97
C PHE A 1056 -28.54 0.37 -22.54
N LYS A 1057 -29.64 -0.37 -22.30
CA LYS A 1057 -29.84 -1.11 -21.03
C LYS A 1057 -29.05 -2.43 -21.09
N THR A 1058 -28.21 -2.67 -20.10
CA THR A 1058 -27.38 -3.88 -20.06
C THR A 1058 -27.61 -4.69 -18.78
N PHE A 1059 -27.77 -6.00 -18.97
CA PHE A 1059 -27.97 -7.10 -18.00
C PHE A 1059 -28.96 -6.87 -16.83
N GLU A 1060 -30.08 -7.60 -16.82
CA GLU A 1060 -30.84 -7.88 -15.60
C GLU A 1060 -30.26 -9.17 -14.99
N SER A 1061 -29.57 -9.06 -13.85
CA SER A 1061 -29.13 -10.22 -13.08
C SER A 1061 -30.33 -11.12 -12.74
N ALA A 1062 -30.22 -12.43 -12.96
CA ALA A 1062 -31.21 -13.42 -12.53
C ALA A 1062 -31.27 -13.61 -11.00
N ASN A 1063 -30.42 -12.90 -10.24
CA ASN A 1063 -30.37 -12.96 -8.78
C ASN A 1063 -31.02 -11.69 -8.19
N PRO A 1064 -32.22 -11.79 -7.58
CA PRO A 1064 -33.00 -10.63 -7.14
C PRO A 1064 -32.40 -9.85 -5.96
N GLN A 1065 -31.28 -10.29 -5.39
CA GLN A 1065 -30.63 -9.60 -4.26
C GLN A 1065 -29.64 -8.50 -4.67
N PHE A 1066 -29.18 -8.45 -5.93
CA PHE A 1066 -28.29 -7.40 -6.43
C PHE A 1066 -28.61 -7.05 -7.90
N PRO A 1067 -29.55 -6.12 -8.17
CA PRO A 1067 -29.75 -5.58 -9.50
C PRO A 1067 -28.76 -4.44 -9.74
N SER A 1068 -27.63 -4.70 -10.40
CA SER A 1068 -26.79 -3.64 -10.98
C SER A 1068 -27.21 -3.43 -12.43
N GLU A 1069 -28.07 -2.45 -12.69
CA GLU A 1069 -28.34 -2.01 -14.06
C GLU A 1069 -27.18 -1.13 -14.53
N TYR A 1070 -26.48 -1.54 -15.59
CA TYR A 1070 -25.45 -0.71 -16.23
C TYR A 1070 -26.02 -0.07 -17.50
N LEU A 1071 -25.65 1.20 -17.71
CA LEU A 1071 -26.15 2.04 -18.79
C LEU A 1071 -24.99 2.63 -19.56
N CYS A 1072 -25.03 2.47 -20.88
CA CYS A 1072 -24.07 3.05 -21.81
C CYS A 1072 -24.80 4.06 -22.71
N ALA A 1073 -24.30 5.29 -22.77
CA ALA A 1073 -24.86 6.34 -23.64
C ALA A 1073 -23.99 6.53 -24.88
N VAL A 1074 -24.63 6.51 -26.06
CA VAL A 1074 -23.98 6.73 -27.36
C VAL A 1074 -24.54 8.02 -27.96
N VAL A 1075 -23.66 8.99 -28.18
CA VAL A 1075 -23.95 10.38 -28.61
C VAL A 1075 -23.53 10.60 -30.06
N LYS A 1076 -24.41 11.24 -30.84
CA LYS A 1076 -24.22 11.56 -32.27
C LYS A 1076 -23.49 12.89 -32.45
N LYS A 1077 -22.41 12.91 -33.23
CA LYS A 1077 -21.57 14.09 -33.57
C LYS A 1077 -21.77 14.61 -35.01
N GLY A 1078 -22.56 13.92 -35.83
CA GLY A 1078 -22.83 14.31 -37.23
C GLY A 1078 -24.23 13.90 -37.72
N ASP A 1079 -24.48 13.99 -39.03
CA ASP A 1079 -25.82 13.82 -39.59
C ASP A 1079 -26.32 12.37 -39.64
N SER A 1080 -25.42 11.38 -39.54
CA SER A 1080 -25.74 9.95 -39.66
C SER A 1080 -25.23 9.12 -38.49
N TRP A 1081 -26.09 8.23 -37.98
CA TRP A 1081 -25.74 7.18 -37.00
C TRP A 1081 -24.97 6.00 -37.61
N GLN A 1082 -24.81 5.96 -38.94
CA GLN A 1082 -24.14 4.86 -39.64
C GLN A 1082 -22.63 5.06 -39.77
N ASP A 1083 -22.13 6.24 -39.43
CA ASP A 1083 -20.73 6.60 -39.56
C ASP A 1083 -20.03 6.55 -38.20
N ILE A 1084 -18.99 5.74 -38.07
CA ILE A 1084 -18.32 5.46 -36.78
C ILE A 1084 -17.68 6.74 -36.22
N ASP A 1085 -17.19 7.62 -37.09
CA ASP A 1085 -16.53 8.87 -36.72
C ASP A 1085 -17.50 9.89 -36.08
N ASN A 1086 -18.81 9.66 -36.21
CA ASN A 1086 -19.87 10.47 -35.62
C ASN A 1086 -20.34 9.95 -34.25
N ILE A 1087 -19.68 8.95 -33.66
CA ILE A 1087 -20.16 8.29 -32.44
C ILE A 1087 -19.21 8.60 -31.27
N VAL A 1088 -19.73 9.20 -30.21
CA VAL A 1088 -19.03 9.45 -28.93
C VAL A 1088 -19.77 8.71 -27.83
N VAL A 1089 -19.07 8.08 -26.89
CA VAL A 1089 -19.70 7.33 -25.80
C VAL A 1089 -19.36 8.03 -24.48
N ASP A 1090 -20.37 8.32 -23.66
CA ASP A 1090 -20.24 9.04 -22.38
C ASP A 1090 -20.45 8.07 -21.21
N ASP A 1091 -19.55 8.12 -20.21
CA ASP A 1091 -19.45 7.17 -19.11
C ASP A 1091 -19.97 7.83 -17.81
N ARG A 1092 -21.28 7.75 -17.57
CA ARG A 1092 -21.91 8.31 -16.36
C ARG A 1092 -22.35 7.19 -15.42
N GLY A 1093 -21.47 6.81 -14.49
CA GLY A 1093 -21.71 5.74 -13.52
C GLY A 1093 -22.90 5.93 -12.56
N ASN A 1094 -23.35 4.79 -12.00
CA ASN A 1094 -24.31 4.53 -10.91
C ASN A 1094 -25.37 5.60 -10.60
N VAL A 1095 -26.53 5.48 -11.25
CA VAL A 1095 -27.68 6.34 -10.99
C VAL A 1095 -28.61 5.72 -9.94
N THR A 1096 -28.54 6.19 -8.70
CA THR A 1096 -29.63 6.00 -7.72
C THR A 1096 -30.48 7.26 -7.64
N GLY A 1097 -31.79 7.14 -7.91
CA GLY A 1097 -32.79 8.13 -7.50
C GLY A 1097 -33.37 9.07 -8.56
N THR A 1098 -33.20 8.81 -9.86
CA THR A 1098 -33.81 9.65 -10.92
C THR A 1098 -34.66 8.86 -11.93
N GLU A 1099 -35.77 9.47 -12.34
CA GLU A 1099 -36.55 9.06 -13.52
C GLU A 1099 -35.75 9.34 -14.80
N ALA A 1100 -35.22 8.29 -15.42
CA ALA A 1100 -35.06 8.26 -16.87
C ALA A 1100 -36.46 8.26 -17.48
N SER A 1101 -36.90 9.32 -18.16
CA SER A 1101 -38.17 9.27 -18.90
C SER A 1101 -37.92 8.99 -20.38
N LYS A 1102 -37.76 7.75 -20.89
CA LYS A 1102 -37.65 6.38 -20.36
C LYS A 1102 -36.88 5.62 -21.46
N TRP A 1103 -35.54 5.68 -21.42
CA TRP A 1103 -34.55 4.91 -22.20
C TRP A 1103 -34.84 4.68 -23.71
N ASP A 1104 -34.82 5.73 -24.54
CA ASP A 1104 -34.83 5.56 -26.00
C ASP A 1104 -33.46 4.98 -26.45
N CYS A 1105 -33.29 3.69 -26.80
CA CYS A 1105 -34.22 2.76 -27.43
C CYS A 1105 -34.34 1.42 -26.66
N VAL A 1106 -35.58 1.05 -26.27
CA VAL A 1106 -35.99 -0.31 -25.90
C VAL A 1106 -36.65 -0.97 -27.12
N LEU A 1107 -36.01 -1.97 -27.73
CA LEU A 1107 -36.74 -2.98 -28.51
C LEU A 1107 -36.99 -4.18 -27.59
N THR A 1108 -38.08 -4.11 -26.83
CA THR A 1108 -38.65 -5.30 -26.21
C THR A 1108 -39.09 -6.23 -27.34
N HIS A 1109 -38.41 -7.36 -27.47
CA HIS A 1109 -38.97 -8.50 -28.18
C HIS A 1109 -40.33 -8.82 -27.55
N LYS A 1110 -41.40 -8.64 -28.32
CA LYS A 1110 -42.69 -9.29 -28.05
C LYS A 1110 -42.45 -10.80 -28.03
N SER A 1111 -42.51 -11.40 -26.86
CA SER A 1111 -42.83 -12.82 -26.72
C SER A 1111 -44.34 -12.98 -26.91
N ASP A 1112 -44.72 -13.54 -28.06
CA ASP A 1112 -45.82 -14.50 -28.11
C ASP A 1112 -45.35 -15.85 -27.52
#